data_AF-A0A093Y994-F1
#
_entry.id   AF-A0A093Y994-F1
#
_cell.length_a   1.000
_cell.length_b   1.000
_cell.length_c   1.000
_cell.angle_alpha   90.00
_cell.angle_beta   90.00
_cell.angle_gamma   90.00
#
_symmetry.space_group_name_H-M   'P 1'
#
loop_
_entity.id
_entity.type
_entity.pdbx_description
1 polymer ?
#
loop_
_entity_poly.entity_id
_entity_poly.type
_entity_poly.pdbx_seq_one_letter_code
_entity_poly.pdbx_strand_id
1 'polypeptide(L)'
;SDQVSEEEQVPTETRTRPRREPRETSRSQGKGKAISESAVSTEARLGADMVQQLGRSNSETSVKSSSRDPTVASIFSPSENAEFLHRSKPRHVTKNLQILYAEIERALNSRSVGPAREAPDSEPTIVVKWVDYTNKFGLGYILNDGGVGCIFKSLPASGDSNAQIPPTCVVVRNAEKHLQNRRNPNYADRHQLVPVSGADIEFFENNGDEGISCVKVNPRAFAASEEYGAAGKLGRGKDEWEDRKREKIVLWRKFANYMTVFGRDQDHPYDDALNRMSLDGDSDSSDPNKSNVVTFYQRFGDVGCWGFRNGSFQFNFPDHTKLLLSADGTWCDFYHLPLEAARDLALTGNLPSAALDDRQHLSFPLQAFLNFMTKPSTRNGMTSRRRGIQVDPMIQGIPAANDFRRKVEFIKSIVGEWITNGGIGRSAMEPESRLRWLGNRELVNVKVPFKHVWVTVGAYGGDDRRVACCSHQAPRQRRGYATESSPELYDVVCVGGGPAGLSVLAALRATAATSGLKVALIESQDLSRTRSWSLPPTQFSNRCSSLTPTSVEFLDKIGAWKNIKRDRVQAYEEMQVWDGVTGSRIEFDWPQGSQGKTIAYMNENLNLTSGLLKRIDELSGVSIFDNTKVENIELGQETETTDLRSWPIVQLSGGRQIAARLLIGADGANSPVRAFAGINSSGWDYNRHGVVATVELEGEGWGGEDHKVAYQRFLPTGPAAMLPLPGRLSTLVWSTTPERAALLKTLSTEDFTAMVNAAFRLSPVDLTYMHTLSSGQADEYAWRSQHTSSETNRIPQRVLTVQEGTVASFPLKMRHADTYIGERVALIGDAAHTVHPLAGQGLNQGQGDVESLVKTIEYSVTHGLDIGVSMSLESYNADRYAKNHVLMGVVDKLHKLYAYESGPIVPLRSIGLSAVNALGPLKHFFMGQAAGTGAKIL
;
A
#
# COMPACT_ATOMS: atom_id res chain seq x y z
N SER A 1 45.52 -11.90 64.29
CA SER A 1 45.79 -10.46 64.43
C SER A 1 44.46 -9.76 64.42
N ASP A 2 44.06 -9.29 65.58
CA ASP A 2 42.68 -9.46 66.04
C ASP A 2 41.94 -8.12 66.15
N GLN A 3 40.65 -8.15 65.80
CA GLN A 3 39.52 -7.45 66.48
C GLN A 3 39.58 -5.89 66.57
N VAL A 4 38.52 -5.11 66.87
CA VAL A 4 37.32 -5.26 67.71
C VAL A 4 36.08 -4.55 67.07
N SER A 5 34.89 -4.77 67.66
CA SER A 5 33.49 -4.40 67.35
C SER A 5 33.13 -2.88 67.19
N GLU A 6 31.88 -2.37 67.01
CA GLU A 6 30.48 -2.92 67.03
C GLU A 6 29.46 -1.99 66.28
N GLU A 7 28.14 -2.13 66.55
CA GLU A 7 26.92 -1.55 65.91
C GLU A 7 26.63 -0.04 66.26
N GLU A 8 25.55 0.71 65.90
CA GLU A 8 24.22 0.47 65.27
C GLU A 8 23.51 1.80 64.75
N GLN A 9 22.35 1.68 64.08
CA GLN A 9 21.18 2.61 64.00
C GLN A 9 21.13 3.98 63.22
N VAL A 10 19.89 4.51 63.08
CA VAL A 10 19.25 5.41 62.05
C VAL A 10 17.82 5.81 62.57
N PRO A 11 17.04 6.90 62.24
CA PRO A 11 16.86 7.72 61.00
C PRO A 11 16.53 9.26 61.16
N THR A 12 15.91 9.92 60.13
CA THR A 12 14.91 11.06 60.15
C THR A 12 15.33 12.51 60.56
N GLU A 13 14.65 13.64 60.20
CA GLU A 13 13.83 14.06 59.02
C GLU A 13 13.48 15.60 59.02
N THR A 14 13.31 16.25 57.85
CA THR A 14 12.58 17.55 57.60
C THR A 14 13.12 18.89 58.23
N ARG A 15 12.64 20.14 57.97
CA ARG A 15 11.53 20.73 57.14
C ARG A 15 11.66 22.26 56.82
N THR A 16 11.12 22.72 55.66
CA THR A 16 10.51 24.08 55.35
C THR A 16 11.32 25.40 55.45
N ARG A 17 11.52 26.20 54.36
CA ARG A 17 10.66 27.24 53.67
C ARG A 17 10.75 28.68 54.28
N PRO A 18 10.39 29.80 53.58
CA PRO A 18 10.23 30.11 52.13
C PRO A 18 11.10 31.38 51.75
N ARG A 19 10.82 32.42 50.90
CA ARG A 19 9.76 32.88 49.95
C ARG A 19 10.27 34.03 49.03
N ARG A 20 9.50 34.35 47.96
CA ARG A 20 9.38 35.62 47.15
C ARG A 20 10.26 35.84 45.90
N GLU A 21 9.65 36.53 44.93
CA GLU A 21 10.06 36.85 43.55
C GLU A 21 10.33 38.36 43.38
N PRO A 22 10.81 38.84 42.20
CA PRO A 22 9.88 39.55 41.29
C PRO A 22 10.07 39.27 39.77
N ARG A 23 9.44 40.11 38.91
CA ARG A 23 9.03 39.86 37.51
C ARG A 23 10.00 40.27 36.37
N GLU A 24 9.89 39.51 35.28
CA GLU A 24 9.79 39.88 33.84
C GLU A 24 10.72 40.91 33.16
N THR A 25 11.26 40.50 32.01
CA THR A 25 11.26 41.28 30.74
C THR A 25 11.36 40.30 29.54
N SER A 26 11.10 40.74 28.31
CA SER A 26 10.66 39.85 27.22
C SER A 26 11.48 39.90 25.91
N ARG A 27 11.60 38.76 25.22
CA ARG A 27 11.38 38.63 23.75
C ARG A 27 11.33 37.16 23.29
N SER A 28 10.95 36.97 22.03
CA SER A 28 10.34 35.75 21.47
C SER A 28 11.26 34.80 20.69
N GLN A 29 11.05 33.49 20.86
CA GLN A 29 11.26 32.49 19.81
C GLN A 29 10.10 31.48 19.81
N GLY A 30 9.64 31.08 18.63
CA GLY A 30 8.59 30.06 18.47
C GLY A 30 9.13 28.63 18.56
N LYS A 31 8.29 27.69 18.97
CA LYS A 31 8.58 26.24 18.90
C LYS A 31 7.47 25.51 18.17
N GLY A 32 7.87 24.67 17.19
CA GLY A 32 6.97 23.68 16.59
C GLY A 32 6.53 22.64 17.63
N LYS A 33 5.32 22.12 17.47
CA LYS A 33 4.70 21.19 18.42
C LYS A 33 5.01 19.74 18.02
N ALA A 34 5.73 19.01 18.85
CA ALA A 34 6.01 17.59 18.61
C ALA A 34 4.72 16.75 18.69
N ILE A 35 4.59 15.75 17.81
CA ILE A 35 3.49 14.79 17.80
C ILE A 35 3.94 13.53 18.55
N SER A 36 3.05 12.95 19.37
CA SER A 36 3.39 11.88 20.32
C SER A 36 3.31 10.47 19.72
N GLU A 37 4.38 9.70 19.85
CA GLU A 37 4.55 8.32 19.33
C GLU A 37 3.55 7.29 19.91
N SER A 38 2.90 7.60 21.04
CA SER A 38 2.03 6.66 21.76
C SER A 38 0.79 6.22 20.97
N ALA A 39 0.22 7.09 20.14
CA ALA A 39 -1.00 6.79 19.38
C ALA A 39 -0.79 5.64 18.37
N VAL A 40 0.27 5.75 17.56
CA VAL A 40 0.63 4.79 16.49
C VAL A 40 0.83 3.37 17.05
N SER A 41 1.37 3.26 18.27
CA SER A 41 1.59 1.96 18.94
C SER A 41 0.31 1.18 19.26
N THR A 42 -0.84 1.87 19.34
CA THR A 42 -2.13 1.29 19.75
C THR A 42 -2.92 0.76 18.55
N GLU A 43 -2.90 1.49 17.43
CA GLU A 43 -3.50 1.04 16.16
C GLU A 43 -2.86 -0.24 15.64
N ALA A 44 -1.52 -0.27 15.62
CA ALA A 44 -0.75 -1.45 15.19
C ALA A 44 -1.08 -2.69 16.06
N ARG A 45 -1.28 -2.50 17.36
CA ARG A 45 -1.63 -3.58 18.30
C ARG A 45 -3.05 -4.10 18.12
N LEU A 46 -4.05 -3.22 18.01
CA LEU A 46 -5.45 -3.64 17.79
C LEU A 46 -5.64 -4.28 16.41
N GLY A 47 -4.95 -3.78 15.39
CA GLY A 47 -4.89 -4.42 14.07
C GLY A 47 -4.26 -5.82 14.13
N ALA A 48 -3.12 -5.97 14.81
CA ALA A 48 -2.43 -7.24 14.94
C ALA A 48 -3.23 -8.29 15.76
N ASP A 49 -3.85 -7.90 16.88
CA ASP A 49 -4.65 -8.80 17.72
C ASP A 49 -5.94 -9.24 17.00
N MET A 50 -6.57 -8.33 16.22
CA MET A 50 -7.62 -8.72 15.28
C MET A 50 -7.10 -9.74 14.25
N VAL A 51 -5.97 -9.49 13.58
CA VAL A 51 -5.41 -10.41 12.57
C VAL A 51 -5.04 -11.77 13.16
N GLN A 52 -4.42 -11.84 14.35
CA GLN A 52 -4.09 -13.11 15.01
C GLN A 52 -5.33 -13.95 15.34
N GLN A 53 -6.42 -13.32 15.82
CA GLN A 53 -7.65 -14.06 16.13
C GLN A 53 -8.45 -14.39 14.85
N LEU A 54 -8.43 -13.52 13.83
CA LEU A 54 -9.07 -13.77 12.53
C LEU A 54 -8.39 -14.90 11.74
N GLY A 55 -7.08 -15.12 11.92
CA GLY A 55 -6.34 -16.22 11.28
C GLY A 55 -6.91 -17.61 11.58
N ARG A 56 -7.49 -17.82 12.76
CA ARG A 56 -8.13 -19.10 13.15
C ARG A 56 -9.46 -19.40 12.43
N SER A 57 -10.04 -18.41 11.72
CA SER A 57 -11.27 -18.60 10.94
C SER A 57 -11.03 -18.87 9.45
N ASN A 58 -9.80 -18.72 8.95
CA ASN A 58 -9.51 -18.80 7.52
C ASN A 58 -9.25 -20.24 7.02
N SER A 59 -9.22 -21.24 7.90
CA SER A 59 -8.96 -22.65 7.55
C SER A 59 -10.16 -23.38 6.90
N GLU A 60 -11.36 -22.80 6.93
CA GLU A 60 -12.61 -23.49 6.57
C GLU A 60 -13.28 -22.94 5.28
N THR A 61 -12.61 -22.06 4.52
CA THR A 61 -13.19 -21.44 3.32
C THR A 61 -12.50 -21.85 2.00
N SER A 62 -12.13 -23.12 1.86
CA SER A 62 -11.86 -23.70 0.54
C SER A 62 -13.18 -24.07 -0.15
N VAL A 63 -13.75 -23.15 -0.92
CA VAL A 63 -15.00 -23.41 -1.66
C VAL A 63 -14.76 -24.43 -2.77
N LYS A 64 -15.02 -25.71 -2.47
CA LYS A 64 -15.29 -26.71 -3.51
C LYS A 64 -16.67 -26.43 -4.09
N SER A 65 -16.80 -26.51 -5.41
CA SER A 65 -18.07 -26.31 -6.11
C SER A 65 -19.05 -27.47 -5.84
N SER A 66 -19.89 -27.34 -4.81
CA SER A 66 -21.07 -28.18 -4.59
C SER A 66 -22.27 -27.63 -5.37
N SER A 67 -22.92 -28.46 -6.17
CA SER A 67 -24.05 -28.07 -7.02
C SER A 67 -25.40 -28.10 -6.27
N ARG A 68 -25.51 -27.35 -5.18
CA ARG A 68 -26.75 -27.17 -4.40
C ARG A 68 -26.81 -25.74 -3.87
N ASP A 69 -27.96 -25.10 -4.01
CA ASP A 69 -28.21 -23.79 -3.40
C ASP A 69 -28.14 -23.88 -1.86
N PRO A 70 -27.57 -22.89 -1.17
CA PRO A 70 -27.43 -22.89 0.28
C PRO A 70 -28.80 -22.72 0.98
N THR A 71 -28.95 -23.32 2.16
CA THR A 71 -30.18 -23.21 2.95
C THR A 71 -30.24 -21.84 3.64
N VAL A 72 -31.31 -21.07 3.43
CA VAL A 72 -31.48 -19.77 4.08
C VAL A 72 -31.85 -19.98 5.55
N ALA A 73 -31.06 -19.42 6.47
CA ALA A 73 -31.28 -19.51 7.92
C ALA A 73 -31.58 -18.15 8.54
N SER A 74 -32.67 -18.05 9.30
CA SER A 74 -33.10 -16.80 9.93
C SER A 74 -32.41 -16.55 11.27
N ILE A 75 -32.23 -15.27 11.63
CA ILE A 75 -31.91 -14.83 13.00
C ILE A 75 -33.14 -14.78 13.92
N PHE A 76 -34.35 -14.98 13.39
CA PHE A 76 -35.61 -14.98 14.12
C PHE A 76 -36.12 -16.41 14.36
N SER A 77 -36.56 -16.67 15.60
CA SER A 77 -37.21 -17.92 15.98
C SER A 77 -38.64 -17.98 15.41
N PRO A 78 -39.16 -19.15 15.03
CA PRO A 78 -40.59 -19.33 14.71
C PRO A 78 -41.56 -18.94 15.85
N SER A 79 -41.07 -18.73 17.08
CA SER A 79 -41.85 -18.20 18.21
C SER A 79 -41.80 -16.68 18.38
N GLU A 80 -40.96 -15.96 17.64
CA GLU A 80 -40.89 -14.48 17.67
C GLU A 80 -41.90 -13.87 16.69
N ASN A 81 -42.70 -12.92 17.16
CA ASN A 81 -43.69 -12.24 16.31
C ASN A 81 -43.02 -11.13 15.48
N ALA A 82 -42.54 -11.48 14.29
CA ALA A 82 -41.83 -10.58 13.40
C ALA A 82 -42.78 -9.62 12.64
N GLU A 83 -42.57 -8.30 12.78
CA GLU A 83 -43.28 -7.26 12.04
C GLU A 83 -42.87 -7.31 10.56
N PHE A 84 -43.83 -7.57 9.67
CA PHE A 84 -43.56 -7.73 8.24
C PHE A 84 -43.79 -6.44 7.45
N LEU A 85 -42.71 -5.86 6.92
CA LEU A 85 -42.69 -4.53 6.32
C LEU A 85 -43.22 -4.56 4.88
N HIS A 86 -44.54 -4.65 4.70
CA HIS A 86 -45.22 -4.82 3.41
C HIS A 86 -44.74 -3.85 2.30
N ARG A 87 -44.36 -2.61 2.62
CA ARG A 87 -43.84 -1.62 1.65
C ARG A 87 -42.43 -1.91 1.13
N SER A 88 -41.70 -2.85 1.73
CA SER A 88 -40.34 -3.25 1.34
C SER A 88 -40.28 -4.36 0.28
N LYS A 89 -41.41 -4.99 -0.07
CA LYS A 89 -41.44 -5.99 -1.15
C LYS A 89 -40.87 -5.42 -2.47
N PRO A 90 -40.10 -6.18 -3.27
CA PRO A 90 -39.45 -5.66 -4.48
C PRO A 90 -40.38 -4.93 -5.44
N ARG A 91 -41.64 -5.37 -5.59
CA ARG A 91 -42.66 -4.69 -6.42
C ARG A 91 -42.99 -3.26 -5.94
N HIS A 92 -43.04 -3.04 -4.63
CA HIS A 92 -43.28 -1.72 -4.04
C HIS A 92 -42.05 -0.83 -4.14
N VAL A 93 -40.85 -1.38 -3.90
CA VAL A 93 -39.57 -0.67 -4.07
C VAL A 93 -39.42 -0.20 -5.53
N THR A 94 -39.60 -1.08 -6.51
CA THR A 94 -39.50 -0.73 -7.94
C THR A 94 -40.52 0.34 -8.35
N LYS A 95 -41.75 0.28 -7.83
CA LYS A 95 -42.77 1.33 -8.07
C LYS A 95 -42.34 2.68 -7.49
N ASN A 96 -41.75 2.71 -6.30
CA ASN A 96 -41.26 3.94 -5.68
C ASN A 96 -40.06 4.51 -6.45
N LEU A 97 -39.13 3.66 -6.92
CA LEU A 97 -38.03 4.09 -7.80
C LEU A 97 -38.54 4.72 -9.10
N GLN A 98 -39.59 4.18 -9.71
CA GLN A 98 -40.22 4.78 -10.91
C GLN A 98 -40.82 6.16 -10.63
N ILE A 99 -41.45 6.36 -9.47
CA ILE A 99 -41.97 7.68 -9.04
C ILE A 99 -40.82 8.67 -8.82
N LEU A 100 -39.79 8.25 -8.07
CA LEU A 100 -38.56 9.02 -7.80
C LEU A 100 -37.87 9.45 -9.10
N TYR A 101 -37.69 8.53 -10.06
CA TYR A 101 -37.10 8.83 -11.38
C TYR A 101 -37.92 9.87 -12.15
N ALA A 102 -39.25 9.68 -12.21
CA ALA A 102 -40.15 10.58 -12.94
C ALA A 102 -40.17 11.99 -12.32
N GLU A 103 -40.14 12.12 -10.99
CA GLU A 103 -40.11 13.43 -10.34
C GLU A 103 -38.73 14.11 -10.48
N ILE A 104 -37.62 13.37 -10.39
CA ILE A 104 -36.27 13.89 -10.69
C ILE A 104 -36.21 14.39 -12.15
N GLU A 105 -36.75 13.64 -13.11
CA GLU A 105 -36.80 14.05 -14.52
C GLU A 105 -37.70 15.27 -14.73
N ARG A 106 -38.86 15.32 -14.07
CA ARG A 106 -39.77 16.48 -14.10
C ARG A 106 -39.11 17.72 -13.51
N ALA A 107 -38.34 17.57 -12.43
CA ALA A 107 -37.61 18.65 -11.77
C ALA A 107 -36.44 19.17 -12.63
N LEU A 108 -35.63 18.27 -13.20
CA LEU A 108 -34.50 18.60 -14.08
C LEU A 108 -34.90 19.32 -15.37
N ASN A 109 -36.09 19.04 -15.90
CA ASN A 109 -36.62 19.67 -17.11
C ASN A 109 -37.46 20.93 -16.84
N SER A 110 -37.83 21.21 -15.58
CA SER A 110 -38.63 22.39 -15.23
C SER A 110 -37.78 23.67 -15.25
N ARG A 111 -38.28 24.70 -15.93
CA ARG A 111 -37.71 26.05 -16.01
C ARG A 111 -38.34 27.02 -14.99
N SER A 112 -38.80 26.49 -13.86
CA SER A 112 -39.51 27.26 -12.83
C SER A 112 -39.28 26.67 -11.45
N VAL A 113 -39.17 27.53 -10.44
CA VAL A 113 -38.96 27.15 -9.02
C VAL A 113 -40.07 26.23 -8.49
N GLY A 114 -41.28 26.27 -9.08
CA GLY A 114 -42.42 25.42 -8.72
C GLY A 114 -43.38 26.09 -7.73
N PRO A 115 -44.47 25.39 -7.35
CA PRO A 115 -45.31 25.83 -6.26
C PRO A 115 -44.56 25.69 -4.92
N ALA A 116 -44.84 26.58 -3.98
CA ALA A 116 -44.50 26.30 -2.58
C ALA A 116 -45.24 25.02 -2.14
N ARG A 117 -44.52 24.14 -1.47
CA ARG A 117 -45.06 23.01 -0.70
C ARG A 117 -44.70 23.23 0.76
N GLU A 118 -45.51 22.70 1.67
CA GLU A 118 -45.16 22.64 3.09
C GLU A 118 -43.92 21.74 3.27
N ALA A 119 -43.08 22.07 4.24
CA ALA A 119 -41.90 21.27 4.56
C ALA A 119 -42.30 20.00 5.33
N PRO A 120 -41.47 18.93 5.32
CA PRO A 120 -41.72 17.75 6.14
C PRO A 120 -41.85 18.08 7.63
N ASP A 121 -42.78 17.43 8.35
CA ASP A 121 -43.09 17.70 9.77
C ASP A 121 -41.98 17.32 10.77
N SER A 122 -40.82 16.83 10.31
CA SER A 122 -39.70 16.40 11.16
C SER A 122 -38.33 16.58 10.48
N GLU A 123 -37.29 16.82 11.28
CA GLU A 123 -35.91 16.91 10.80
C GLU A 123 -35.47 15.56 10.18
N PRO A 124 -34.87 15.54 8.98
CA PRO A 124 -34.51 14.31 8.31
C PRO A 124 -33.48 13.47 9.09
N THR A 125 -33.74 12.17 9.21
CA THR A 125 -32.72 11.23 9.69
C THR A 125 -31.64 11.05 8.64
N ILE A 126 -30.37 11.28 8.99
CA ILE A 126 -29.20 11.13 8.12
C ILE A 126 -28.08 10.34 8.79
N VAL A 127 -27.26 9.66 7.99
CA VAL A 127 -25.98 9.08 8.42
C VAL A 127 -24.94 10.20 8.52
N VAL A 128 -24.49 10.48 9.73
CA VAL A 128 -23.48 11.53 10.01
C VAL A 128 -22.05 10.99 10.00
N LYS A 129 -21.83 9.79 10.57
CA LYS A 129 -20.53 9.11 10.64
C LYS A 129 -20.70 7.63 10.29
N TRP A 130 -19.69 6.99 9.72
CA TRP A 130 -19.76 5.60 9.23
C TRP A 130 -18.38 4.97 9.06
N VAL A 131 -18.34 3.64 8.89
CA VAL A 131 -17.11 2.89 8.57
C VAL A 131 -17.39 1.68 7.64
N ASP A 132 -16.51 1.49 6.66
CA ASP A 132 -16.60 0.45 5.61
C ASP A 132 -15.79 -0.80 5.99
N TYR A 133 -16.48 -1.88 6.36
CA TYR A 133 -15.93 -3.23 6.47
C TYR A 133 -16.68 -4.20 5.54
N THR A 134 -17.13 -3.71 4.38
CA THR A 134 -17.93 -4.48 3.41
C THR A 134 -17.17 -5.65 2.78
N ASN A 135 -15.85 -5.71 2.97
CA ASN A 135 -15.00 -6.83 2.58
C ASN A 135 -15.16 -8.09 3.44
N LYS A 136 -15.70 -8.00 4.66
CA LYS A 136 -15.90 -9.17 5.54
C LYS A 136 -17.21 -9.17 6.35
N PHE A 137 -17.78 -8.03 6.70
CA PHE A 137 -18.96 -7.97 7.59
C PHE A 137 -20.09 -7.06 7.11
N GLY A 138 -19.80 -5.87 6.57
CA GLY A 138 -20.82 -4.85 6.27
C GLY A 138 -20.37 -3.43 6.65
N LEU A 139 -21.30 -2.53 6.94
CA LEU A 139 -21.00 -1.16 7.39
C LEU A 139 -21.56 -0.89 8.79
N GLY A 140 -20.82 -0.10 9.56
CA GLY A 140 -21.33 0.57 10.76
C GLY A 140 -21.66 2.03 10.42
N TYR A 141 -22.67 2.58 11.06
CA TYR A 141 -23.07 3.98 10.91
C TYR A 141 -23.62 4.58 12.21
N ILE A 142 -23.55 5.91 12.30
CA ILE A 142 -24.16 6.74 13.35
C ILE A 142 -25.16 7.67 12.66
N LEU A 143 -26.36 7.77 13.21
CA LEU A 143 -27.43 8.65 12.77
C LEU A 143 -27.41 9.96 13.57
N ASN A 144 -28.01 11.04 13.04
CA ASN A 144 -28.16 12.31 13.75
C ASN A 144 -29.05 12.25 15.02
N ASP A 145 -29.82 11.16 15.22
CA ASP A 145 -30.55 10.89 16.48
C ASP A 145 -29.65 10.28 17.60
N GLY A 146 -28.35 10.11 17.35
CA GLY A 146 -27.42 9.43 18.27
C GLY A 146 -27.59 7.90 18.32
N GLY A 147 -28.44 7.33 17.46
CA GLY A 147 -28.55 5.90 17.21
C GLY A 147 -27.34 5.38 16.45
N VAL A 148 -26.82 4.22 16.85
CA VAL A 148 -25.71 3.55 16.18
C VAL A 148 -26.22 2.25 15.57
N GLY A 149 -26.05 2.11 14.27
CA GLY A 149 -26.52 0.98 13.49
C GLY A 149 -25.41 0.23 12.76
N CYS A 150 -25.73 -0.98 12.32
CA CYS A 150 -24.92 -1.79 11.43
C CYS A 150 -25.80 -2.43 10.37
N ILE A 151 -25.36 -2.38 9.11
CA ILE A 151 -25.95 -3.13 8.00
C ILE A 151 -24.94 -4.22 7.61
N PHE A 152 -25.26 -5.46 7.95
CA PHE A 152 -24.40 -6.61 7.69
C PHE A 152 -24.71 -7.23 6.34
N LYS A 153 -23.67 -7.67 5.64
CA LYS A 153 -23.80 -8.56 4.48
C LYS A 153 -24.47 -9.87 4.89
N SER A 154 -24.97 -10.59 3.89
CA SER A 154 -25.24 -12.03 4.05
C SER A 154 -23.97 -12.76 4.49
N LEU A 155 -24.10 -13.68 5.45
CA LEU A 155 -23.01 -14.35 6.16
C LEU A 155 -23.37 -15.83 6.44
N PRO A 156 -22.40 -16.75 6.51
CA PRO A 156 -22.68 -18.15 6.90
C PRO A 156 -23.24 -18.23 8.32
N ALA A 157 -24.07 -19.24 8.58
CA ALA A 157 -24.64 -19.48 9.90
C ALA A 157 -23.61 -20.12 10.84
N SER A 158 -23.53 -19.63 12.07
CA SER A 158 -22.67 -20.20 13.12
C SER A 158 -23.13 -21.63 13.45
N GLY A 159 -22.32 -22.62 13.08
CA GLY A 159 -22.58 -24.06 13.32
C GLY A 159 -22.96 -24.90 12.10
N ASP A 160 -23.33 -24.30 10.95
CA ASP A 160 -23.58 -25.04 9.70
C ASP A 160 -23.00 -24.29 8.49
N SER A 161 -21.98 -24.88 7.86
CA SER A 161 -21.30 -24.34 6.68
C SER A 161 -22.16 -24.27 5.42
N ASN A 162 -23.29 -24.98 5.38
CA ASN A 162 -24.21 -25.03 4.24
C ASN A 162 -25.37 -24.02 4.37
N ALA A 163 -25.56 -23.45 5.56
CA ALA A 163 -26.64 -22.52 5.87
C ALA A 163 -26.16 -21.06 5.83
N GLN A 164 -26.96 -20.18 5.23
CA GLN A 164 -26.61 -18.80 4.98
C GLN A 164 -27.65 -17.84 5.57
N ILE A 165 -27.20 -16.93 6.43
CA ILE A 165 -28.01 -15.85 6.99
C ILE A 165 -28.10 -14.74 5.93
N PRO A 166 -29.31 -14.24 5.59
CA PRO A 166 -29.50 -13.13 4.65
C PRO A 166 -28.90 -11.81 5.18
N PRO A 167 -28.92 -10.71 4.39
CA PRO A 167 -28.50 -9.40 4.89
C PRO A 167 -29.36 -8.96 6.08
N THR A 168 -28.70 -8.58 7.19
CA THR A 168 -29.36 -8.21 8.45
C THR A 168 -28.94 -6.81 8.89
N CYS A 169 -29.89 -5.99 9.34
CA CYS A 169 -29.59 -4.69 9.95
C CYS A 169 -29.85 -4.74 11.47
N VAL A 170 -29.08 -3.99 12.25
CA VAL A 170 -29.26 -3.84 13.70
C VAL A 170 -29.13 -2.36 14.06
N VAL A 171 -30.07 -1.80 14.82
CA VAL A 171 -29.99 -0.43 15.36
C VAL A 171 -30.17 -0.44 16.86
N VAL A 172 -29.27 0.27 17.55
CA VAL A 172 -29.36 0.55 18.99
C VAL A 172 -29.54 2.06 19.16
N ARG A 173 -30.73 2.47 19.62
CA ARG A 173 -31.08 3.88 19.86
C ARG A 173 -30.29 4.45 21.06
N ASN A 174 -30.02 5.76 21.06
CA ASN A 174 -29.22 6.45 22.10
C ASN A 174 -27.81 5.87 22.35
N ALA A 175 -27.30 5.04 21.43
CA ALA A 175 -26.05 4.32 21.65
C ALA A 175 -24.82 5.23 21.71
N GLU A 176 -24.78 6.33 20.96
CA GLU A 176 -23.67 7.30 21.06
C GLU A 176 -23.59 7.91 22.47
N LYS A 177 -24.73 8.35 23.03
CA LYS A 177 -24.85 8.86 24.40
C LYS A 177 -24.39 7.83 25.44
N HIS A 178 -24.73 6.55 25.25
CA HIS A 178 -24.25 5.43 26.08
C HIS A 178 -22.71 5.26 26.00
N LEU A 179 -22.15 5.24 24.78
CA LEU A 179 -20.72 5.03 24.55
C LEU A 179 -19.88 6.17 25.14
N GLN A 180 -20.32 7.41 24.97
CA GLN A 180 -19.70 8.61 25.56
C GLN A 180 -19.74 8.56 27.10
N ASN A 181 -20.87 8.14 27.70
CA ASN A 181 -21.03 8.12 29.16
C ASN A 181 -20.36 6.93 29.88
N ARG A 182 -19.68 5.99 29.19
CA ARG A 182 -18.98 4.86 29.86
C ARG A 182 -17.96 5.29 30.94
N ARG A 183 -17.40 6.50 30.85
CA ARG A 183 -16.48 7.05 31.87
C ARG A 183 -17.18 7.78 33.02
N ASN A 184 -18.46 8.12 32.88
CA ASN A 184 -19.26 8.78 33.91
C ASN A 184 -19.61 7.74 34.99
N PRO A 185 -19.21 7.93 36.27
CA PRO A 185 -19.55 6.99 37.34
C PRO A 185 -21.05 6.97 37.67
N ASN A 186 -21.78 8.05 37.37
CA ASN A 186 -23.20 8.21 37.70
C ASN A 186 -24.14 7.64 36.61
N TYR A 187 -23.59 7.10 35.51
CA TYR A 187 -24.39 6.50 34.44
C TYR A 187 -24.54 4.99 34.68
N ALA A 188 -25.76 4.52 34.97
CA ALA A 188 -26.02 3.13 35.37
C ALA A 188 -25.49 2.09 34.37
N ASP A 189 -25.73 2.29 33.06
CA ASP A 189 -25.34 1.32 32.03
C ASP A 189 -23.85 1.40 31.64
N ARG A 190 -23.00 2.16 32.36
CA ARG A 190 -21.59 2.41 32.00
C ARG A 190 -20.73 1.16 31.75
N HIS A 191 -21.03 0.05 32.43
CA HIS A 191 -20.33 -1.24 32.28
C HIS A 191 -20.92 -2.13 31.18
N GLN A 192 -22.11 -1.80 30.70
CA GLN A 192 -22.88 -2.63 29.77
C GLN A 192 -22.42 -2.47 28.31
N LEU A 193 -22.87 -3.41 27.49
CA LEU A 193 -22.53 -3.51 26.07
C LEU A 193 -23.35 -2.55 25.22
N VAL A 194 -24.63 -2.45 25.57
CA VAL A 194 -25.72 -1.67 25.03
C VAL A 194 -26.41 -0.92 26.20
N PRO A 195 -27.20 0.14 25.96
CA PRO A 195 -28.01 0.75 27.01
C PRO A 195 -29.15 -0.19 27.45
N VAL A 196 -28.94 -0.98 28.50
CA VAL A 196 -29.94 -1.93 29.05
C VAL A 196 -31.11 -1.27 29.79
N SER A 197 -31.00 0.04 30.04
CA SER A 197 -32.08 0.93 30.49
C SER A 197 -32.82 1.64 29.35
N GLY A 198 -32.35 1.51 28.10
CA GLY A 198 -32.91 2.17 26.93
C GLY A 198 -34.02 1.40 26.22
N ALA A 199 -34.43 1.92 25.06
CA ALA A 199 -35.41 1.31 24.17
C ALA A 199 -34.93 -0.04 23.59
N ASP A 200 -35.89 -0.84 23.11
CA ASP A 200 -35.62 -2.13 22.47
C ASP A 200 -34.68 -2.00 21.26
N ILE A 201 -33.84 -3.02 21.06
CA ILE A 201 -32.93 -3.11 19.93
C ILE A 201 -33.70 -3.63 18.71
N GLU A 202 -33.57 -2.92 17.59
CA GLU A 202 -34.31 -3.21 16.37
C GLU A 202 -33.44 -4.07 15.44
N PHE A 203 -33.82 -5.33 15.26
CA PHE A 203 -33.20 -6.27 14.31
C PHE A 203 -34.07 -6.38 13.06
N PHE A 204 -33.46 -6.29 11.88
CA PHE A 204 -34.12 -6.43 10.58
C PHE A 204 -33.46 -7.52 9.74
N GLU A 205 -34.25 -8.24 8.97
CA GLU A 205 -33.79 -9.32 8.08
C GLU A 205 -34.39 -9.17 6.68
N ASN A 206 -33.57 -9.25 5.63
CA ASN A 206 -34.01 -9.07 4.24
C ASN A 206 -34.28 -10.42 3.54
N ASN A 207 -35.54 -10.79 3.42
CA ASN A 207 -36.03 -12.09 2.91
C ASN A 207 -36.26 -12.11 1.39
N GLY A 208 -35.58 -11.25 0.62
CA GLY A 208 -35.65 -11.25 -0.84
C GLY A 208 -37.03 -10.85 -1.39
N ASP A 209 -37.74 -11.79 -2.04
CA ASP A 209 -39.08 -11.56 -2.62
C ASP A 209 -40.15 -11.17 -1.58
N GLU A 210 -40.02 -11.69 -0.35
CA GLU A 210 -40.89 -11.31 0.75
C GLU A 210 -40.51 -9.95 1.35
N GLY A 211 -39.29 -9.45 1.11
CA GLY A 211 -38.81 -8.19 1.66
C GLY A 211 -38.43 -8.30 3.14
N ILE A 212 -38.54 -7.20 3.88
CA ILE A 212 -37.92 -7.04 5.20
C ILE A 212 -38.89 -7.41 6.33
N SER A 213 -38.41 -8.25 7.26
CA SER A 213 -39.02 -8.52 8.57
C SER A 213 -38.24 -7.80 9.68
N CYS A 214 -38.91 -7.48 10.79
CA CYS A 214 -38.36 -6.77 11.93
C CYS A 214 -38.75 -7.44 13.26
N VAL A 215 -37.79 -7.61 14.18
CA VAL A 215 -38.05 -8.01 15.58
C VAL A 215 -37.38 -7.02 16.52
N LYS A 216 -38.13 -6.58 17.53
CA LYS A 216 -37.63 -5.75 18.62
C LYS A 216 -37.24 -6.65 19.80
N VAL A 217 -36.03 -6.48 20.31
CA VAL A 217 -35.47 -7.33 21.39
C VAL A 217 -35.03 -6.45 22.55
N ASN A 218 -35.49 -6.77 23.76
CA ASN A 218 -35.17 -5.97 24.93
C ASN A 218 -33.66 -6.02 25.24
N PRO A 219 -32.98 -4.87 25.44
CA PRO A 219 -31.52 -4.82 25.54
C PRO A 219 -30.97 -5.58 26.75
N ARG A 220 -31.78 -5.88 27.76
CA ARG A 220 -31.41 -6.73 28.91
C ARG A 220 -31.05 -8.16 28.52
N ALA A 221 -31.52 -8.65 27.37
CA ALA A 221 -31.06 -9.94 26.80
C ALA A 221 -29.56 -9.95 26.47
N PHE A 222 -28.96 -8.76 26.31
CA PHE A 222 -27.53 -8.57 26.04
C PHE A 222 -26.80 -7.88 27.21
N ALA A 223 -27.33 -7.99 28.43
CA ALA A 223 -26.63 -7.58 29.64
C ALA A 223 -25.37 -8.45 29.85
N ALA A 224 -24.26 -7.80 30.20
CA ALA A 224 -23.00 -8.45 30.52
C ALA A 224 -22.94 -8.78 32.02
N SER A 225 -22.42 -9.97 32.35
CA SER A 225 -22.09 -10.36 33.72
C SER A 225 -20.80 -9.67 34.18
N GLU A 226 -20.75 -9.24 35.43
CA GLU A 226 -19.57 -8.59 36.02
C GLU A 226 -18.60 -9.62 36.62
N GLU A 227 -17.39 -9.69 36.07
CA GLU A 227 -16.22 -10.30 36.72
C GLU A 227 -15.09 -9.27 36.80
N TYR A 228 -14.73 -8.89 38.02
CA TYR A 228 -13.49 -8.19 38.43
C TYR A 228 -12.80 -7.32 37.35
N GLY A 229 -13.40 -6.18 37.02
CA GLY A 229 -12.75 -5.10 36.26
C GLY A 229 -12.51 -5.36 34.77
N ALA A 230 -12.85 -6.54 34.26
CA ALA A 230 -12.82 -6.84 32.83
C ALA A 230 -14.08 -6.32 32.12
N ALA A 231 -13.99 -6.07 30.81
CA ALA A 231 -15.17 -5.79 30.00
C ALA A 231 -16.02 -7.05 29.86
N GLY A 232 -17.14 -7.11 30.60
CA GLY A 232 -18.00 -8.29 30.75
C GLY A 232 -18.35 -8.98 29.43
N LYS A 233 -18.31 -10.31 29.44
CA LYS A 233 -18.63 -11.17 28.30
C LYS A 233 -20.13 -11.44 28.26
N LEU A 234 -20.71 -11.53 27.06
CA LEU A 234 -22.03 -12.12 26.88
C LEU A 234 -21.95 -13.62 27.17
N GLY A 235 -22.84 -14.10 28.06
CA GLY A 235 -23.13 -15.52 28.19
C GLY A 235 -23.62 -16.12 26.87
N ARG A 236 -23.70 -17.44 26.78
CA ARG A 236 -24.27 -18.11 25.61
C ARG A 236 -25.78 -17.86 25.53
N GLY A 237 -26.34 -17.77 24.33
CA GLY A 237 -27.79 -17.79 24.13
C GLY A 237 -28.43 -19.10 24.60
N LYS A 238 -29.74 -19.08 24.86
CA LYS A 238 -30.51 -20.29 25.22
C LYS A 238 -30.67 -21.24 24.02
N ASP A 239 -30.67 -20.68 22.82
CA ASP A 239 -30.89 -21.36 21.55
C ASP A 239 -30.03 -20.73 20.43
N GLU A 240 -30.11 -21.29 19.22
CA GLU A 240 -29.33 -20.81 18.07
C GLU A 240 -29.74 -19.41 17.58
N TRP A 241 -30.97 -18.96 17.83
CA TRP A 241 -31.45 -17.64 17.41
C TRP A 241 -30.95 -16.55 18.37
N GLU A 242 -30.93 -16.83 19.68
CA GLU A 242 -30.23 -15.98 20.66
C GLU A 242 -28.73 -15.92 20.39
N ASP A 243 -28.06 -17.04 20.12
CA ASP A 243 -26.61 -17.04 19.79
C ASP A 243 -26.34 -16.27 18.47
N ARG A 244 -27.17 -16.41 17.42
CA ARG A 244 -27.07 -15.61 16.18
C ARG A 244 -27.24 -14.11 16.43
N LYS A 245 -28.27 -13.69 17.17
CA LYS A 245 -28.48 -12.26 17.52
C LYS A 245 -27.32 -11.71 18.36
N ARG A 246 -26.84 -12.50 19.33
CA ARG A 246 -25.68 -12.20 20.18
C ARG A 246 -24.41 -11.95 19.36
N GLU A 247 -24.13 -12.75 18.33
CA GLU A 247 -22.98 -12.51 17.43
C GLU A 247 -23.08 -11.17 16.70
N LYS A 248 -24.28 -10.81 16.20
CA LYS A 248 -24.52 -9.50 15.56
C LYS A 248 -24.28 -8.34 16.54
N ILE A 249 -24.66 -8.47 17.81
CA ILE A 249 -24.37 -7.49 18.88
C ILE A 249 -22.86 -7.40 19.19
N VAL A 250 -22.13 -8.52 19.21
CA VAL A 250 -20.67 -8.52 19.39
C VAL A 250 -19.97 -7.80 18.23
N LEU A 251 -20.42 -8.00 16.99
CA LEU A 251 -19.92 -7.26 15.83
C LEU A 251 -20.28 -5.77 15.93
N TRP A 252 -21.55 -5.44 16.18
CA TRP A 252 -22.03 -4.07 16.37
C TRP A 252 -21.19 -3.32 17.41
N ARG A 253 -20.85 -3.94 18.55
CA ARG A 253 -20.00 -3.32 19.58
C ARG A 253 -18.61 -2.95 19.06
N LYS A 254 -18.03 -3.74 18.15
CA LYS A 254 -16.73 -3.45 17.52
C LYS A 254 -16.84 -2.24 16.59
N PHE A 255 -17.85 -2.23 15.70
CA PHE A 255 -18.15 -1.09 14.83
C PHE A 255 -18.38 0.20 15.63
N ALA A 256 -19.24 0.15 16.65
CA ALA A 256 -19.60 1.28 17.49
C ALA A 256 -18.38 1.85 18.23
N ASN A 257 -17.63 1.00 18.95
CA ASN A 257 -16.40 1.42 19.63
C ASN A 257 -15.38 2.05 18.66
N TYR A 258 -15.21 1.48 17.46
CA TYR A 258 -14.29 2.01 16.45
C TYR A 258 -14.69 3.43 16.00
N MET A 259 -15.97 3.63 15.66
CA MET A 259 -16.48 4.94 15.23
C MET A 259 -16.39 5.99 16.36
N THR A 260 -16.58 5.62 17.64
CA THR A 260 -16.42 6.56 18.76
C THR A 260 -14.95 6.91 19.08
N VAL A 261 -14.01 5.99 18.85
CA VAL A 261 -12.58 6.22 19.15
C VAL A 261 -11.87 6.94 18.01
N PHE A 262 -12.05 6.48 16.78
CA PHE A 262 -11.33 6.99 15.60
C PHE A 262 -12.12 8.07 14.83
N GLY A 263 -13.42 8.23 15.06
CA GLY A 263 -14.24 9.30 14.49
C GLY A 263 -14.04 10.68 15.14
N ARG A 264 -12.80 11.00 15.53
CA ARG A 264 -12.35 12.22 16.20
C ARG A 264 -11.55 13.14 15.27
N ASP A 265 -12.09 13.39 14.09
CA ASP A 265 -11.86 14.67 13.40
C ASP A 265 -12.90 15.71 13.85
N GLN A 266 -12.68 16.96 13.46
CA GLN A 266 -13.18 18.15 14.15
C GLN A 266 -14.63 18.55 13.77
N ASP A 267 -15.25 17.80 12.84
CA ASP A 267 -16.49 18.03 12.09
C ASP A 267 -17.80 18.39 12.84
N HIS A 268 -17.80 18.64 14.16
CA HIS A 268 -18.90 19.32 14.85
C HIS A 268 -18.46 19.91 16.20
N PRO A 269 -18.64 21.21 16.47
CA PRO A 269 -18.52 21.75 17.83
C PRO A 269 -19.60 21.15 18.74
N TYR A 270 -19.15 20.63 19.88
CA TYR A 270 -19.91 19.78 20.80
C TYR A 270 -21.16 20.47 21.42
N ASP A 271 -21.16 21.79 21.47
CA ASP A 271 -22.20 22.58 22.15
C ASP A 271 -23.54 22.60 21.38
N ASP A 272 -23.53 22.51 20.05
CA ASP A 272 -24.76 22.66 19.25
C ASP A 272 -25.70 21.43 19.39
N ALA A 273 -25.14 20.23 19.49
CA ALA A 273 -25.91 19.01 19.74
C ALA A 273 -26.56 18.99 21.15
N LEU A 274 -25.87 19.55 22.15
CA LEU A 274 -26.39 19.67 23.51
C LEU A 274 -27.52 20.70 23.62
N ASN A 275 -27.41 21.82 22.89
CA ASN A 275 -28.48 22.82 22.82
C ASN A 275 -29.76 22.26 22.19
N ARG A 276 -29.65 21.45 21.13
CA ARG A 276 -30.83 20.79 20.50
C ARG A 276 -31.49 19.76 21.43
N MET A 277 -30.71 18.97 22.18
CA MET A 277 -31.24 18.00 23.14
C MET A 277 -31.85 18.61 24.42
N SER A 278 -31.79 19.94 24.59
CA SER A 278 -32.26 20.63 25.80
C SER A 278 -33.66 21.26 25.65
N LEU A 279 -34.36 21.02 24.54
CA LEU A 279 -35.68 21.61 24.26
C LEU A 279 -36.86 20.62 24.23
N ASP A 280 -36.63 19.32 23.97
CA ASP A 280 -37.67 18.29 24.08
C ASP A 280 -37.42 17.38 25.30
N GLY A 281 -38.32 17.47 26.28
CA GLY A 281 -38.42 16.50 27.37
C GLY A 281 -39.06 15.18 26.92
N ASP A 282 -39.32 14.28 27.88
CA ASP A 282 -39.87 12.94 27.63
C ASP A 282 -41.14 12.96 26.77
N SER A 283 -40.97 12.72 25.46
CA SER A 283 -42.06 12.45 24.52
C SER A 283 -42.03 10.97 24.17
N ASP A 284 -42.95 10.21 24.78
CA ASP A 284 -43.12 8.78 24.60
C ASP A 284 -43.63 8.45 23.18
N SER A 285 -42.71 8.50 22.21
CA SER A 285 -43.04 8.64 20.80
C SER A 285 -43.36 7.31 20.15
N SER A 286 -44.60 6.86 20.35
CA SER A 286 -45.25 5.71 19.71
C SER A 286 -45.48 5.82 18.19
N ASP A 287 -44.82 6.77 17.50
CA ASP A 287 -44.90 6.96 16.06
C ASP A 287 -43.95 6.03 15.29
N PRO A 288 -44.45 5.07 14.49
CA PRO A 288 -43.60 4.17 13.71
C PRO A 288 -42.75 4.89 12.63
N ASN A 289 -43.09 6.12 12.23
CA ASN A 289 -42.27 6.88 11.28
C ASN A 289 -40.94 7.39 11.88
N LYS A 290 -40.85 7.56 13.22
CA LYS A 290 -39.59 7.95 13.88
C LYS A 290 -38.54 6.83 13.89
N SER A 291 -38.94 5.58 13.69
CA SER A 291 -38.01 4.45 13.54
C SER A 291 -37.38 4.39 12.14
N ASN A 292 -36.61 5.41 11.76
CA ASN A 292 -35.82 5.34 10.54
C ASN A 292 -34.50 4.57 10.75
N VAL A 293 -34.04 3.86 9.72
CA VAL A 293 -32.91 2.92 9.75
C VAL A 293 -32.39 2.73 8.33
N VAL A 294 -31.07 2.56 8.16
CA VAL A 294 -30.47 2.16 6.88
C VAL A 294 -30.77 0.68 6.65
N THR A 295 -31.52 0.38 5.60
CA THR A 295 -31.85 -0.98 5.14
C THR A 295 -31.07 -1.39 3.90
N PHE A 296 -30.45 -0.42 3.22
CA PHE A 296 -29.71 -0.60 1.98
C PHE A 296 -28.49 0.32 1.94
N TYR A 297 -27.38 -0.18 1.40
CA TYR A 297 -26.24 0.66 1.02
C TYR A 297 -25.73 0.26 -0.36
N GLN A 298 -25.45 1.23 -1.22
CA GLN A 298 -24.64 1.01 -2.41
C GLN A 298 -23.59 2.10 -2.58
N ARG A 299 -22.41 1.73 -3.07
CA ARG A 299 -21.33 2.67 -3.42
C ARG A 299 -21.08 2.67 -4.92
N PHE A 300 -20.83 3.85 -5.47
CA PHE A 300 -20.55 4.11 -6.89
C PHE A 300 -19.15 4.72 -7.03
N GLY A 301 -18.14 3.90 -6.74
CA GLY A 301 -16.75 4.30 -6.66
C GLY A 301 -16.45 5.07 -5.36
N ASP A 302 -16.62 6.39 -5.39
CA ASP A 302 -16.44 7.27 -4.24
C ASP A 302 -17.75 7.89 -3.71
N VAL A 303 -18.83 7.90 -4.50
CA VAL A 303 -20.16 8.30 -4.01
C VAL A 303 -20.81 7.16 -3.22
N GLY A 304 -21.24 7.44 -1.98
CA GLY A 304 -21.97 6.49 -1.14
C GLY A 304 -23.47 6.80 -1.10
N CYS A 305 -24.31 5.83 -1.41
CA CYS A 305 -25.77 5.89 -1.35
C CYS A 305 -26.31 5.06 -0.18
N TRP A 306 -27.08 5.69 0.71
CA TRP A 306 -27.75 5.06 1.85
C TRP A 306 -29.26 5.07 1.59
N GLY A 307 -29.89 3.89 1.58
CA GLY A 307 -31.34 3.73 1.47
C GLY A 307 -31.96 3.47 2.84
N PHE A 308 -32.99 4.24 3.16
CA PHE A 308 -33.67 4.24 4.45
C PHE A 308 -34.99 3.46 4.44
N ARG A 309 -35.45 2.96 5.61
CA ARG A 309 -36.73 2.22 5.76
C ARG A 309 -37.95 3.00 5.28
N ASN A 310 -37.95 4.32 5.44
CA ASN A 310 -39.02 5.20 4.94
C ASN A 310 -38.99 5.41 3.40
N GLY A 311 -37.95 4.94 2.71
CA GLY A 311 -37.74 5.06 1.28
C GLY A 311 -36.93 6.29 0.83
N SER A 312 -36.42 7.12 1.75
CA SER A 312 -35.51 8.22 1.39
C SER A 312 -34.11 7.70 1.03
N PHE A 313 -33.36 8.50 0.27
CA PHE A 313 -32.01 8.17 -0.19
C PHE A 313 -31.01 9.30 0.08
N GLN A 314 -29.96 9.01 0.85
CA GLN A 314 -28.84 9.93 1.09
C GLN A 314 -27.64 9.57 0.21
N PHE A 315 -27.13 10.54 -0.54
CA PHE A 315 -25.96 10.46 -1.39
C PHE A 315 -24.84 11.34 -0.83
N ASN A 316 -23.74 10.73 -0.40
CA ASN A 316 -22.52 11.40 0.05
C ASN A 316 -21.53 11.48 -1.12
N PHE A 317 -21.07 12.68 -1.48
CA PHE A 317 -20.15 12.92 -2.61
C PHE A 317 -18.71 13.17 -2.13
N PRO A 318 -17.68 12.95 -2.99
CA PRO A 318 -16.27 13.13 -2.64
C PRO A 318 -15.81 14.60 -2.51
N ASP A 319 -16.73 15.55 -2.63
CA ASP A 319 -16.55 16.97 -2.25
C ASP A 319 -17.16 17.29 -0.88
N HIS A 320 -17.34 16.27 -0.04
CA HIS A 320 -17.86 16.33 1.33
C HIS A 320 -19.31 16.82 1.46
N THR A 321 -20.00 17.06 0.35
CA THR A 321 -21.44 17.39 0.31
C THR A 321 -22.32 16.16 0.45
N LYS A 322 -23.56 16.36 0.91
CA LYS A 322 -24.59 15.31 1.03
C LYS A 322 -25.92 15.80 0.45
N LEU A 323 -26.56 15.00 -0.40
CA LEU A 323 -27.96 15.20 -0.80
C LEU A 323 -28.80 14.10 -0.16
N LEU A 324 -29.90 14.44 0.50
CA LEU A 324 -30.98 13.51 0.84
C LEU A 324 -32.20 13.83 -0.02
N LEU A 325 -32.80 12.81 -0.65
CA LEU A 325 -34.06 12.91 -1.39
C LEU A 325 -35.18 12.17 -0.65
N SER A 326 -36.38 12.75 -0.64
CA SER A 326 -37.59 12.08 -0.16
C SER A 326 -37.96 10.88 -1.03
N ALA A 327 -38.76 9.95 -0.48
CA ALA A 327 -39.13 8.69 -1.15
C ALA A 327 -39.95 8.88 -2.46
N ASP A 328 -40.54 10.06 -2.65
CA ASP A 328 -41.27 10.48 -3.85
C ASP A 328 -40.43 11.37 -4.80
N GLY A 329 -39.19 11.71 -4.42
CA GLY A 329 -38.29 12.61 -5.16
C GLY A 329 -38.64 14.10 -5.10
N THR A 330 -39.65 14.50 -4.33
CA THR A 330 -40.19 15.86 -4.41
C THR A 330 -39.45 16.87 -3.53
N TRP A 331 -38.89 16.43 -2.41
CA TRP A 331 -38.13 17.23 -1.46
C TRP A 331 -36.65 16.85 -1.45
N CYS A 332 -35.79 17.82 -1.16
CA CYS A 332 -34.35 17.63 -1.06
C CYS A 332 -33.79 18.37 0.16
N ASP A 333 -32.86 17.73 0.85
CA ASP A 333 -32.01 18.33 1.87
C ASP A 333 -30.57 18.30 1.39
N PHE A 334 -29.93 19.46 1.32
CA PHE A 334 -28.60 19.62 0.73
C PHE A 334 -27.62 20.20 1.76
N TYR A 335 -26.69 19.36 2.19
CA TYR A 335 -25.57 19.73 3.05
C TYR A 335 -24.38 20.06 2.14
N HIS A 336 -23.93 21.32 2.15
CA HIS A 336 -23.06 21.87 1.11
C HIS A 336 -21.85 22.62 1.71
N LEU A 337 -20.82 22.82 0.89
CA LEU A 337 -19.71 23.71 1.22
C LEU A 337 -20.15 25.19 1.06
N PRO A 338 -19.52 26.12 1.80
CA PRO A 338 -19.63 27.56 1.53
C PRO A 338 -19.32 27.92 0.07
N LEU A 339 -19.89 29.02 -0.42
CA LEU A 339 -19.80 29.43 -1.83
C LEU A 339 -18.37 29.58 -2.34
N GLU A 340 -17.46 30.04 -1.48
CA GLU A 340 -16.05 30.27 -1.81
C GLU A 340 -15.26 28.96 -1.78
N ALA A 341 -15.37 28.17 -0.70
CA ALA A 341 -14.75 26.85 -0.59
C ALA A 341 -15.15 25.90 -1.73
N ALA A 342 -16.42 25.92 -2.18
CA ALA A 342 -16.87 25.14 -3.31
C ALA A 342 -16.19 25.55 -4.64
N ARG A 343 -15.89 26.84 -4.82
CA ARG A 343 -15.17 27.36 -6.00
C ARG A 343 -13.68 27.06 -5.91
N ASP A 344 -13.07 27.23 -4.75
CA ASP A 344 -11.64 26.94 -4.55
C ASP A 344 -11.35 25.45 -4.74
N LEU A 345 -12.23 24.57 -4.25
CA LEU A 345 -12.16 23.13 -4.51
C LEU A 345 -12.25 22.83 -6.02
N ALA A 346 -13.17 23.48 -6.73
CA ALA A 346 -13.34 23.31 -8.19
C ALA A 346 -12.15 23.84 -9.02
N LEU A 347 -11.45 24.88 -8.53
CA LEU A 347 -10.32 25.53 -9.21
C LEU A 347 -8.96 24.92 -8.88
N THR A 348 -8.78 24.44 -7.64
CA THR A 348 -7.47 24.02 -7.10
C THR A 348 -7.39 22.56 -6.71
N GLY A 349 -8.53 21.90 -6.46
CA GLY A 349 -8.58 20.57 -5.86
C GLY A 349 -8.20 20.53 -4.36
N ASN A 350 -8.05 21.67 -3.70
CA ASN A 350 -7.74 21.77 -2.27
C ASN A 350 -9.00 22.09 -1.46
N LEU A 351 -9.21 21.44 -0.31
CA LEU A 351 -10.28 21.78 0.63
C LEU A 351 -9.70 22.23 1.97
N PRO A 352 -9.75 23.53 2.33
CA PRO A 352 -9.31 23.99 3.65
C PRO A 352 -10.14 23.33 4.76
N SER A 353 -9.50 22.83 5.82
CA SER A 353 -10.20 22.08 6.88
C SER A 353 -11.35 22.84 7.52
N ALA A 354 -11.20 24.16 7.74
CA ALA A 354 -12.25 25.03 8.26
C ALA A 354 -13.54 25.04 7.40
N ALA A 355 -13.44 24.80 6.09
CA ALA A 355 -14.60 24.72 5.21
C ALA A 355 -15.48 23.47 5.46
N LEU A 356 -15.00 22.50 6.25
CA LEU A 356 -15.79 21.39 6.76
C LEU A 356 -16.57 21.76 8.03
N ASP A 357 -16.04 22.67 8.85
CA ASP A 357 -16.73 23.18 10.03
C ASP A 357 -17.85 24.16 9.63
N ASP A 358 -17.58 25.02 8.63
CA ASP A 358 -18.53 26.01 8.07
C ASP A 358 -19.63 25.41 7.15
N ARG A 359 -19.83 24.09 7.13
CA ARG A 359 -20.84 23.45 6.25
C ARG A 359 -22.26 23.82 6.66
N GLN A 360 -23.07 24.17 5.67
CA GLN A 360 -24.46 24.60 5.86
C GLN A 360 -25.45 23.61 5.22
N HIS A 361 -26.71 23.70 5.64
CA HIS A 361 -27.83 22.89 5.18
C HIS A 361 -28.92 23.77 4.59
N LEU A 362 -29.48 23.35 3.46
CA LEU A 362 -30.65 23.95 2.84
C LEU A 362 -31.71 22.86 2.64
N SER A 363 -32.98 23.18 2.87
CA SER A 363 -34.11 22.25 2.74
C SER A 363 -35.20 22.87 1.87
N PHE A 364 -35.42 22.32 0.67
CA PHE A 364 -36.36 22.86 -0.33
C PHE A 364 -36.86 21.75 -1.27
N PRO A 365 -37.99 21.97 -1.99
CA PRO A 365 -38.38 21.10 -3.10
C PRO A 365 -37.25 20.95 -4.14
N LEU A 366 -37.03 19.74 -4.66
CA LEU A 366 -35.93 19.45 -5.61
C LEU A 366 -35.96 20.38 -6.84
N GLN A 367 -37.17 20.65 -7.35
CA GLN A 367 -37.41 21.57 -8.47
C GLN A 367 -36.96 23.01 -8.17
N ALA A 368 -37.01 23.45 -6.90
CA ALA A 368 -36.62 24.80 -6.51
C ALA A 368 -35.10 24.97 -6.60
N PHE A 369 -34.31 24.10 -5.98
CA PHE A 369 -32.83 24.12 -6.04
C PHE A 369 -32.30 24.21 -7.47
N LEU A 370 -32.85 23.38 -8.37
CA LEU A 370 -32.46 23.33 -9.78
C LEU A 370 -32.74 24.63 -10.55
N ASN A 371 -33.54 25.53 -9.97
CA ASN A 371 -33.95 26.81 -10.55
C ASN A 371 -33.54 28.05 -9.72
N PHE A 372 -32.72 27.94 -8.66
CA PHE A 372 -32.30 29.11 -7.86
C PHE A 372 -31.76 30.26 -8.72
N MET A 373 -30.99 29.94 -9.77
CA MET A 373 -30.38 30.94 -10.67
C MET A 373 -31.36 31.67 -11.62
N THR A 374 -32.65 31.31 -11.67
CA THR A 374 -33.60 32.04 -12.53
C THR A 374 -33.93 33.41 -11.92
N LYS A 375 -33.52 34.50 -12.60
CA LYS A 375 -33.96 35.87 -12.25
C LYS A 375 -35.50 35.92 -12.26
N PRO A 376 -36.15 36.60 -11.29
CA PRO A 376 -37.59 36.74 -11.29
C PRO A 376 -38.06 37.47 -12.56
N SER A 377 -38.95 36.85 -13.32
CA SER A 377 -39.42 37.41 -14.58
C SER A 377 -40.36 38.60 -14.33
N THR A 378 -39.92 39.81 -14.71
CA THR A 378 -40.66 41.07 -14.59
C THR A 378 -41.81 41.17 -15.60
N ARG A 379 -42.83 40.32 -15.44
CA ARG A 379 -44.12 40.45 -16.15
C ARG A 379 -45.14 41.18 -15.27
N ASN A 380 -45.35 42.46 -15.57
CA ASN A 380 -46.55 43.18 -15.12
C ASN A 380 -47.79 42.49 -15.72
N GLY A 381 -48.57 41.81 -14.88
CA GLY A 381 -49.77 41.08 -15.30
C GLY A 381 -50.55 40.57 -14.08
N MET A 382 -51.72 41.17 -13.83
CA MET A 382 -52.42 41.03 -12.55
C MET A 382 -53.33 39.80 -12.48
N THR A 383 -52.88 38.73 -11.82
CA THR A 383 -53.77 37.75 -11.15
C THR A 383 -53.10 37.15 -9.90
N SER A 384 -53.76 37.22 -8.75
CA SER A 384 -53.28 36.63 -7.50
C SER A 384 -53.69 35.16 -7.38
N ARG A 385 -52.72 34.25 -7.18
CA ARG A 385 -52.85 33.02 -6.36
C ARG A 385 -51.62 32.09 -6.28
N ARG A 386 -50.51 32.35 -7.00
CA ARG A 386 -49.26 31.58 -6.89
C ARG A 386 -48.08 32.48 -6.54
N ARG A 387 -47.80 32.65 -5.24
CA ARG A 387 -46.46 33.06 -4.78
C ARG A 387 -45.51 31.87 -5.00
N GLY A 388 -44.49 32.04 -5.83
CA GLY A 388 -43.37 31.10 -5.87
C GLY A 388 -42.49 31.26 -4.64
N ILE A 389 -41.60 30.29 -4.39
CA ILE A 389 -40.60 30.38 -3.32
C ILE A 389 -39.66 31.56 -3.62
N GLN A 390 -39.57 32.51 -2.70
CA GLN A 390 -38.67 33.65 -2.79
C GLN A 390 -37.31 33.24 -2.22
N VAL A 391 -36.34 32.99 -3.11
CA VAL A 391 -34.97 32.61 -2.74
C VAL A 391 -34.19 33.85 -2.32
N ASP A 392 -33.44 33.76 -1.23
CA ASP A 392 -32.55 34.84 -0.77
C ASP A 392 -31.38 35.04 -1.77
N PRO A 393 -31.06 36.28 -2.20
CA PRO A 393 -29.90 36.56 -3.05
C PRO A 393 -28.57 35.99 -2.54
N MET A 394 -28.38 35.87 -1.22
CA MET A 394 -27.14 35.35 -0.62
C MET A 394 -26.96 33.84 -0.86
N ILE A 395 -28.04 33.06 -0.90
CA ILE A 395 -27.97 31.60 -1.14
C ILE A 395 -28.06 31.24 -2.63
N GLN A 396 -28.40 32.19 -3.51
CA GLN A 396 -28.77 31.92 -4.90
C GLN A 396 -27.68 31.18 -5.71
N GLY A 397 -26.40 31.50 -5.47
CA GLY A 397 -25.26 30.89 -6.17
C GLY A 397 -24.79 29.54 -5.61
N ILE A 398 -25.25 29.13 -4.42
CA ILE A 398 -24.69 27.99 -3.67
C ILE A 398 -24.85 26.65 -4.40
N PRO A 399 -26.03 26.26 -4.93
CA PRO A 399 -26.17 24.98 -5.63
C PRO A 399 -25.35 24.91 -6.91
N ALA A 400 -25.16 26.05 -7.58
CA ALA A 400 -24.36 26.12 -8.82
C ALA A 400 -22.86 25.93 -8.56
N ALA A 401 -22.31 26.52 -7.48
CA ALA A 401 -20.92 26.32 -7.10
C ALA A 401 -20.64 24.90 -6.60
N ASN A 402 -21.60 24.28 -5.90
CA ASN A 402 -21.49 22.91 -5.38
C ASN A 402 -21.93 21.83 -6.41
N ASP A 403 -21.89 22.11 -7.72
CA ASP A 403 -22.17 21.16 -8.82
C ASP A 403 -23.55 20.43 -8.72
N PHE A 404 -24.52 21.00 -8.00
CA PHE A 404 -25.76 20.33 -7.54
C PHE A 404 -26.56 19.69 -8.69
N ARG A 405 -26.69 20.39 -9.82
CA ARG A 405 -27.44 19.87 -10.97
C ARG A 405 -26.83 18.57 -11.50
N ARG A 406 -25.50 18.50 -11.64
CA ARG A 406 -24.80 17.28 -12.08
C ARG A 406 -24.99 16.14 -11.08
N LYS A 407 -25.03 16.43 -9.78
CA LYS A 407 -25.31 15.43 -8.73
C LYS A 407 -26.70 14.82 -8.89
N VAL A 408 -27.71 15.66 -9.14
CA VAL A 408 -29.09 15.19 -9.43
C VAL A 408 -29.17 14.42 -10.75
N GLU A 409 -28.44 14.84 -11.78
CA GLU A 409 -28.34 14.10 -13.06
C GLU A 409 -27.64 12.74 -12.89
N PHE A 410 -26.62 12.64 -12.04
CA PHE A 410 -25.97 11.38 -11.67
C PHE A 410 -26.88 10.46 -10.86
N ILE A 411 -27.64 11.01 -9.90
CA ILE A 411 -28.66 10.27 -9.14
C ILE A 411 -29.77 9.76 -10.07
N LYS A 412 -30.20 10.54 -11.06
CA LYS A 412 -31.15 10.08 -12.10
C LYS A 412 -30.61 8.84 -12.83
N SER A 413 -29.33 8.84 -13.21
CA SER A 413 -28.69 7.69 -13.86
C SER A 413 -28.69 6.45 -12.97
N ILE A 414 -28.37 6.59 -11.67
CA ILE A 414 -28.40 5.50 -10.68
C ILE A 414 -29.81 4.90 -10.55
N VAL A 415 -30.83 5.75 -10.35
CA VAL A 415 -32.22 5.28 -10.20
C VAL A 415 -32.74 4.65 -11.50
N GLY A 416 -32.36 5.20 -12.65
CA GLY A 416 -32.69 4.63 -13.96
C GLY A 416 -32.09 3.24 -14.17
N GLU A 417 -30.81 3.07 -13.84
CA GLU A 417 -30.11 1.79 -13.90
C GLU A 417 -30.78 0.71 -13.04
N TRP A 418 -31.15 1.03 -11.78
CA TRP A 418 -31.90 0.12 -10.91
C TRP A 418 -33.27 -0.29 -11.49
N ILE A 419 -33.97 0.63 -12.16
CA ILE A 419 -35.25 0.32 -12.83
C ILE A 419 -35.00 -0.62 -14.02
N THR A 420 -34.03 -0.31 -14.88
CA THR A 420 -33.67 -1.10 -16.07
C THR A 420 -33.22 -2.52 -15.69
N ASN A 421 -32.43 -2.66 -14.63
CA ASN A 421 -31.92 -3.96 -14.15
C ASN A 421 -32.91 -4.71 -13.23
N GLY A 422 -34.10 -4.17 -13.02
CA GLY A 422 -35.20 -4.84 -12.31
C GLY A 422 -35.01 -4.95 -10.79
N GLY A 423 -34.34 -3.99 -10.15
CA GLY A 423 -34.23 -3.94 -8.69
C GLY A 423 -33.23 -2.92 -8.15
N ILE A 424 -33.51 -2.41 -6.95
CA ILE A 424 -32.58 -1.61 -6.16
C ILE A 424 -31.24 -2.33 -5.97
N GLY A 425 -30.12 -1.64 -6.15
CA GLY A 425 -28.79 -2.21 -5.97
C GLY A 425 -28.23 -2.99 -7.16
N ARG A 426 -29.02 -3.17 -8.23
CA ARG A 426 -28.61 -3.86 -9.44
C ARG A 426 -28.00 -2.86 -10.44
N SER A 427 -26.68 -2.82 -10.49
CA SER A 427 -25.92 -1.93 -11.36
C SER A 427 -25.12 -2.70 -12.40
N ALA A 428 -24.74 -2.04 -13.49
CA ALA A 428 -23.67 -2.53 -14.34
C ALA A 428 -22.35 -2.40 -13.57
N MET A 429 -21.63 -3.50 -13.41
CA MET A 429 -20.42 -3.57 -12.58
C MET A 429 -19.13 -3.73 -13.42
N GLU A 430 -19.26 -3.77 -14.75
CA GLU A 430 -18.14 -3.88 -15.69
C GLU A 430 -17.43 -2.53 -15.89
N PRO A 431 -16.10 -2.50 -16.15
CA PRO A 431 -15.31 -1.27 -16.09
C PRO A 431 -15.78 -0.14 -17.03
N GLU A 432 -16.34 -0.50 -18.18
CA GLU A 432 -16.74 0.38 -19.28
C GLU A 432 -18.14 1.00 -19.08
N SER A 433 -19.03 0.28 -18.40
CA SER A 433 -20.46 0.61 -18.27
C SER A 433 -20.88 1.07 -16.87
N ARG A 434 -20.09 0.76 -15.83
CA ARG A 434 -20.40 1.12 -14.45
C ARG A 434 -20.50 2.63 -14.22
N LEU A 435 -21.53 3.05 -13.49
CA LEU A 435 -21.70 4.45 -13.09
C LEU A 435 -20.59 4.90 -12.12
N ARG A 436 -19.97 6.05 -12.41
CA ARG A 436 -18.92 6.69 -11.61
C ARG A 436 -19.08 8.21 -11.59
N TRP A 437 -18.81 8.85 -10.45
CA TRP A 437 -18.84 10.31 -10.34
C TRP A 437 -17.57 10.94 -10.90
N LEU A 438 -17.74 11.93 -11.78
CA LEU A 438 -16.65 12.63 -12.48
C LEU A 438 -16.57 14.13 -12.15
N GLY A 439 -17.40 14.63 -11.23
CA GLY A 439 -17.32 16.01 -10.75
C GLY A 439 -16.23 16.22 -9.68
N ASN A 440 -16.27 17.40 -9.08
CA ASN A 440 -15.29 17.92 -8.12
C ASN A 440 -15.08 16.98 -6.92
N ARG A 441 -13.87 17.06 -6.34
CA ARG A 441 -13.34 16.26 -5.23
C ARG A 441 -12.08 16.92 -4.68
N GLU A 442 -11.63 16.51 -3.50
CA GLU A 442 -10.28 16.85 -3.04
C GLU A 442 -9.20 16.04 -3.80
N LEU A 443 -8.13 16.72 -4.19
CA LEU A 443 -6.96 16.24 -4.95
C LEU A 443 -5.63 16.52 -4.23
N VAL A 444 -5.62 17.40 -3.22
CA VAL A 444 -4.45 17.74 -2.40
C VAL A 444 -4.46 16.90 -1.12
N ASN A 445 -3.30 16.47 -0.62
CA ASN A 445 -3.11 15.64 0.60
C ASN A 445 -3.81 14.25 0.61
N VAL A 446 -4.67 13.93 -0.37
CA VAL A 446 -5.35 12.64 -0.52
C VAL A 446 -4.42 11.54 -1.02
N LYS A 447 -4.69 10.29 -0.61
CA LYS A 447 -3.97 9.11 -1.08
C LYS A 447 -4.45 8.71 -2.48
N VAL A 448 -3.58 8.91 -3.48
CA VAL A 448 -3.75 8.43 -4.86
C VAL A 448 -3.02 7.10 -5.10
N PRO A 449 -3.51 6.23 -6.02
CA PRO A 449 -4.74 6.35 -6.80
C PRO A 449 -6.01 6.23 -5.93
N PHE A 450 -7.10 6.86 -6.36
CA PHE A 450 -8.36 6.85 -5.60
C PHE A 450 -8.95 5.44 -5.59
N LYS A 451 -9.13 4.88 -4.38
CA LYS A 451 -9.77 3.57 -4.21
C LYS A 451 -11.29 3.68 -4.42
N HIS A 452 -11.73 3.45 -5.64
CA HIS A 452 -13.13 3.34 -5.99
C HIS A 452 -13.66 1.95 -5.63
N VAL A 453 -14.77 1.91 -4.92
CA VAL A 453 -15.43 0.68 -4.47
C VAL A 453 -16.86 0.70 -4.99
N TRP A 454 -17.26 -0.35 -5.71
CA TRP A 454 -18.66 -0.63 -6.00
C TRP A 454 -19.07 -1.78 -5.12
N VAL A 455 -19.99 -1.53 -4.19
CA VAL A 455 -20.46 -2.53 -3.25
C VAL A 455 -21.92 -2.29 -2.98
N THR A 456 -22.69 -3.36 -2.90
CA THR A 456 -24.08 -3.30 -2.47
C THR A 456 -24.25 -4.17 -1.22
N VAL A 457 -25.04 -3.70 -0.26
CA VAL A 457 -25.44 -4.46 0.93
C VAL A 457 -26.94 -4.31 1.12
N GLY A 458 -27.65 -5.42 1.21
CA GLY A 458 -29.12 -5.48 1.25
C GLY A 458 -29.77 -5.42 -0.14
N ALA A 459 -29.07 -5.81 -1.20
CA ALA A 459 -29.61 -5.76 -2.56
C ALA A 459 -30.65 -6.86 -2.84
N TYR A 460 -31.61 -6.58 -3.73
CA TYR A 460 -32.53 -7.60 -4.22
C TYR A 460 -31.82 -8.53 -5.22
N GLY A 461 -31.33 -9.67 -4.72
CA GLY A 461 -30.53 -10.65 -5.47
C GLY A 461 -29.12 -10.90 -4.90
N GLY A 462 -28.76 -10.27 -3.78
CA GLY A 462 -27.49 -10.52 -3.08
C GLY A 462 -26.45 -9.40 -3.20
N ASP A 463 -25.40 -9.51 -2.39
CA ASP A 463 -24.45 -8.43 -2.12
C ASP A 463 -23.15 -8.56 -2.96
N ASP A 464 -23.04 -7.94 -4.14
CA ASP A 464 -21.76 -7.86 -4.89
C ASP A 464 -20.79 -6.83 -4.28
N ARG A 465 -19.48 -7.02 -4.52
CA ARG A 465 -18.41 -6.09 -4.14
C ARG A 465 -17.21 -6.15 -5.09
N ARG A 466 -17.05 -5.11 -5.91
CA ARG A 466 -15.88 -4.86 -6.77
C ARG A 466 -15.08 -3.64 -6.30
N VAL A 467 -13.79 -3.61 -6.62
CA VAL A 467 -12.87 -2.51 -6.31
C VAL A 467 -12.07 -2.18 -7.56
N ALA A 468 -11.79 -0.90 -7.81
CA ALA A 468 -10.76 -0.49 -8.77
C ALA A 468 -10.00 0.73 -8.24
N CYS A 469 -8.72 0.82 -8.56
CA CYS A 469 -7.93 2.03 -8.36
C CYS A 469 -8.16 2.96 -9.55
N CYS A 470 -8.54 4.21 -9.30
CA CYS A 470 -8.82 5.21 -10.34
C CYS A 470 -7.91 6.41 -10.17
N SER A 471 -7.11 6.74 -11.19
CA SER A 471 -6.39 8.02 -11.28
C SER A 471 -7.33 9.09 -11.86
N HIS A 472 -7.57 10.17 -11.13
CA HIS A 472 -8.37 11.30 -11.63
C HIS A 472 -7.45 12.43 -12.13
N GLN A 473 -6.79 12.21 -13.27
CA GLN A 473 -6.22 13.32 -14.03
C GLN A 473 -7.33 14.00 -14.83
N ALA A 474 -7.82 15.14 -14.33
CA ALA A 474 -8.70 16.00 -15.11
C ALA A 474 -7.90 16.60 -16.29
N PRO A 475 -8.45 16.62 -17.52
CA PRO A 475 -7.72 17.11 -18.69
C PRO A 475 -7.45 18.61 -18.56
N ARG A 476 -6.20 18.98 -18.29
CA ARG A 476 -5.74 20.37 -18.35
C ARG A 476 -5.82 20.86 -19.80
N GLN A 477 -6.92 21.53 -20.15
CA GLN A 477 -7.07 22.24 -21.44
C GLN A 477 -6.10 23.43 -21.53
N ARG A 478 -4.82 23.15 -21.78
CA ARG A 478 -3.90 24.12 -22.36
C ARG A 478 -4.08 24.11 -23.87
N ARG A 479 -4.75 25.13 -24.41
CA ARG A 479 -4.71 25.41 -25.86
C ARG A 479 -3.32 25.91 -26.26
N GLY A 480 -2.38 24.98 -26.41
CA GLY A 480 -1.14 25.23 -27.13
C GLY A 480 -1.43 25.22 -28.63
N TYR A 481 -1.36 26.38 -29.28
CA TYR A 481 -1.29 26.42 -30.75
C TYR A 481 0.15 26.13 -31.17
N ALA A 482 0.48 24.83 -31.24
CA ALA A 482 1.73 24.32 -31.79
C ALA A 482 1.41 23.20 -32.78
N THR A 483 2.08 23.20 -33.93
CA THR A 483 2.01 22.11 -34.92
C THR A 483 2.93 20.97 -34.47
N GLU A 484 2.49 20.21 -33.46
CA GLU A 484 3.26 19.06 -32.95
C GLU A 484 3.09 17.82 -33.83
N SER A 485 4.18 17.08 -34.01
CA SER A 485 4.18 15.74 -34.59
C SER A 485 3.54 14.74 -33.62
N SER A 486 2.67 13.87 -34.12
CA SER A 486 2.09 12.79 -33.31
C SER A 486 3.18 11.89 -32.69
N PRO A 487 3.06 11.51 -31.39
CA PRO A 487 4.06 10.69 -30.73
C PRO A 487 4.07 9.26 -31.30
N GLU A 488 5.24 8.63 -31.35
CA GLU A 488 5.33 7.25 -31.84
C GLU A 488 4.80 6.25 -30.81
N LEU A 489 3.82 5.44 -31.21
CA LEU A 489 3.23 4.41 -30.35
C LEU A 489 4.14 3.18 -30.22
N TYR A 490 4.33 2.67 -29.01
CA TYR A 490 4.99 1.40 -28.69
C TYR A 490 4.22 0.64 -27.61
N ASP A 491 4.22 -0.69 -27.68
CA ASP A 491 3.58 -1.54 -26.67
C ASP A 491 4.34 -1.51 -25.34
N VAL A 492 5.67 -1.61 -25.40
CA VAL A 492 6.55 -1.57 -24.22
C VAL A 492 7.72 -0.64 -24.47
N VAL A 493 7.95 0.30 -23.57
CA VAL A 493 9.10 1.21 -23.59
C VAL A 493 9.90 0.97 -22.31
N CYS A 494 11.16 0.55 -22.43
CA CYS A 494 12.06 0.39 -21.30
C CYS A 494 13.04 1.56 -21.23
N VAL A 495 13.16 2.20 -20.07
CA VAL A 495 14.14 3.25 -19.80
C VAL A 495 15.27 2.65 -18.95
N GLY A 496 16.50 2.72 -19.45
CA GLY A 496 17.70 2.12 -18.84
C GLY A 496 18.14 0.82 -19.53
N GLY A 497 19.26 0.88 -20.25
CA GLY A 497 19.96 -0.23 -20.90
C GLY A 497 20.88 -1.01 -19.95
N GLY A 498 20.58 -1.02 -18.65
CA GLY A 498 21.26 -1.87 -17.67
C GLY A 498 20.90 -3.36 -17.81
N PRO A 499 21.51 -4.24 -17.01
CA PRO A 499 21.26 -5.69 -17.06
C PRO A 499 19.78 -6.10 -16.92
N ALA A 500 18.97 -5.35 -16.16
CA ALA A 500 17.54 -5.61 -16.01
C ALA A 500 16.74 -5.20 -17.26
N GLY A 501 17.00 -4.01 -17.80
CA GLY A 501 16.32 -3.48 -19.00
C GLY A 501 16.65 -4.28 -20.27
N LEU A 502 17.90 -4.68 -20.44
CA LEU A 502 18.30 -5.55 -21.54
C LEU A 502 17.73 -6.97 -21.38
N SER A 503 17.67 -7.52 -20.16
CA SER A 503 17.01 -8.82 -19.92
C SER A 503 15.51 -8.79 -20.22
N VAL A 504 14.75 -7.75 -19.83
CA VAL A 504 13.30 -7.72 -20.09
C VAL A 504 13.01 -7.60 -21.59
N LEU A 505 13.78 -6.82 -22.34
CA LEU A 505 13.62 -6.73 -23.79
C LEU A 505 14.03 -8.02 -24.50
N ALA A 506 15.17 -8.62 -24.14
CA ALA A 506 15.59 -9.92 -24.68
C ALA A 506 14.54 -11.02 -24.40
N ALA A 507 13.98 -11.04 -23.18
CA ALA A 507 12.96 -12.01 -22.78
C ALA A 507 11.62 -11.80 -23.51
N LEU A 508 11.12 -10.56 -23.59
CA LEU A 508 9.88 -10.23 -24.32
C LEU A 508 9.98 -10.59 -25.82
N ARG A 509 11.15 -10.42 -26.44
CA ARG A 509 11.37 -10.81 -27.84
C ARG A 509 11.60 -12.32 -28.02
N ALA A 510 12.12 -13.02 -27.00
CA ALA A 510 12.34 -14.48 -27.04
C ALA A 510 11.07 -15.30 -26.76
N THR A 511 10.14 -14.80 -25.94
CA THR A 511 8.85 -15.46 -25.66
C THR A 511 7.89 -15.28 -26.83
N ALA A 512 7.42 -16.39 -27.42
CA ALA A 512 6.62 -16.39 -28.64
C ALA A 512 5.28 -15.62 -28.55
N ALA A 513 4.65 -15.57 -27.37
CA ALA A 513 3.43 -14.80 -27.17
C ALA A 513 3.68 -13.28 -27.21
N THR A 514 4.86 -12.83 -26.75
CA THR A 514 5.21 -11.41 -26.64
C THR A 514 6.12 -10.91 -27.77
N SER A 515 6.65 -11.80 -28.62
CA SER A 515 7.48 -11.44 -29.78
C SER A 515 6.74 -10.69 -30.88
N GLY A 516 5.41 -10.56 -30.78
CA GLY A 516 4.60 -9.64 -31.60
C GLY A 516 4.61 -8.18 -31.12
N LEU A 517 5.01 -7.90 -29.88
CA LEU A 517 5.00 -6.56 -29.31
C LEU A 517 6.07 -5.66 -29.95
N LYS A 518 5.69 -4.43 -30.29
CA LYS A 518 6.59 -3.35 -30.73
C LYS A 518 7.22 -2.70 -29.50
N VAL A 519 8.51 -2.95 -29.28
CA VAL A 519 9.21 -2.54 -28.05
C VAL A 519 10.37 -1.58 -28.31
N ALA A 520 10.65 -0.72 -27.33
CA ALA A 520 11.73 0.26 -27.38
C ALA A 520 12.65 0.19 -26.13
N LEU A 521 13.92 0.55 -26.34
CA LEU A 521 14.90 0.87 -25.30
C LEU A 521 15.29 2.34 -25.39
N ILE A 522 15.33 3.04 -24.27
CA ILE A 522 15.93 4.37 -24.13
C ILE A 522 17.11 4.26 -23.16
N GLU A 523 18.31 4.63 -23.60
CA GLU A 523 19.51 4.66 -22.76
C GLU A 523 20.30 5.97 -22.98
N SER A 524 20.60 6.62 -21.87
CA SER A 524 21.41 7.84 -21.78
C SER A 524 22.87 7.69 -22.25
N GLN A 525 23.39 6.47 -22.23
CA GLN A 525 24.76 6.11 -22.59
C GLN A 525 24.85 5.55 -24.02
N ASP A 526 26.05 5.63 -24.58
CA ASP A 526 26.42 5.04 -25.86
C ASP A 526 26.65 3.51 -25.73
N LEU A 527 25.67 2.72 -26.20
CA LEU A 527 25.73 1.25 -26.14
C LEU A 527 26.64 0.63 -27.23
N SER A 528 27.16 1.40 -28.19
CA SER A 528 28.06 0.85 -29.23
C SER A 528 29.32 0.24 -28.60
N ARG A 529 29.85 0.87 -27.55
CA ARG A 529 31.02 0.40 -26.78
C ARG A 529 30.78 -0.92 -26.07
N THR A 530 29.54 -1.20 -25.67
CA THR A 530 29.12 -2.46 -25.04
C THR A 530 28.93 -3.56 -26.08
N ARG A 531 28.44 -3.22 -27.28
CA ARG A 531 28.37 -4.15 -28.43
C ARG A 531 29.77 -4.56 -28.92
N SER A 532 30.70 -3.61 -29.03
CA SER A 532 32.08 -3.84 -29.50
C SER A 532 33.09 -4.17 -28.39
N TRP A 533 32.62 -4.37 -27.14
CA TRP A 533 33.49 -4.56 -25.98
C TRP A 533 34.39 -5.79 -26.12
N SER A 534 35.69 -5.56 -26.00
CA SER A 534 36.70 -6.61 -25.84
C SER A 534 37.82 -6.12 -24.91
N LEU A 535 38.04 -6.85 -23.81
CA LEU A 535 39.21 -6.70 -22.95
C LEU A 535 40.18 -7.87 -23.21
N PRO A 536 41.48 -7.71 -22.94
CA PRO A 536 42.42 -8.82 -22.88
C PRO A 536 41.92 -9.95 -21.93
N PRO A 537 42.26 -11.23 -22.18
CA PRO A 537 41.93 -12.32 -21.26
C PRO A 537 42.49 -12.11 -19.83
N THR A 538 43.58 -11.35 -19.71
CA THR A 538 44.26 -11.01 -18.46
C THR A 538 43.68 -9.80 -17.71
N GLN A 539 42.63 -9.15 -18.24
CA GLN A 539 42.04 -7.95 -17.64
C GLN A 539 40.53 -8.09 -17.48
N PHE A 540 40.00 -7.70 -16.32
CA PHE A 540 38.57 -7.72 -15.99
C PHE A 540 38.08 -6.32 -15.57
N SER A 541 36.78 -6.09 -15.75
CA SER A 541 36.10 -4.84 -15.40
C SER A 541 35.64 -4.81 -13.95
N ASN A 542 35.75 -3.65 -13.29
CA ASN A 542 35.53 -3.46 -11.85
C ASN A 542 34.08 -3.71 -11.36
N ARG A 543 33.17 -4.13 -12.24
CA ARG A 543 31.76 -4.38 -11.98
C ARG A 543 31.41 -5.80 -12.38
N CYS A 544 31.84 -6.74 -11.55
CA CYS A 544 31.40 -8.14 -11.60
C CYS A 544 30.23 -8.37 -10.64
N SER A 545 29.42 -9.39 -10.93
CA SER A 545 28.32 -9.85 -10.10
C SER A 545 28.33 -11.38 -9.98
N SER A 546 27.81 -11.89 -8.86
CA SER A 546 27.60 -13.33 -8.67
C SER A 546 26.19 -13.71 -9.14
N LEU A 547 26.10 -14.47 -10.23
CA LEU A 547 24.84 -14.92 -10.83
C LEU A 547 24.43 -16.29 -10.25
N THR A 548 23.28 -16.34 -9.59
CA THR A 548 22.73 -17.62 -9.09
C THR A 548 22.39 -18.60 -10.21
N PRO A 549 22.40 -19.92 -9.97
CA PRO A 549 21.94 -20.94 -10.92
C PRO A 549 20.56 -20.63 -11.50
N THR A 550 19.60 -20.23 -10.66
CA THR A 550 18.25 -19.80 -11.09
C THR A 550 18.27 -18.61 -12.08
N SER A 551 19.18 -17.64 -11.88
CA SER A 551 19.34 -16.51 -12.81
C SER A 551 20.02 -16.93 -14.11
N VAL A 552 20.94 -17.89 -14.05
CA VAL A 552 21.61 -18.48 -15.21
C VAL A 552 20.65 -19.33 -16.04
N GLU A 553 19.80 -20.15 -15.41
CA GLU A 553 18.73 -20.93 -16.04
C GLU A 553 17.75 -20.01 -16.79
N PHE A 554 17.36 -18.88 -16.17
CA PHE A 554 16.54 -17.87 -16.85
C PHE A 554 17.24 -17.26 -18.07
N LEU A 555 18.52 -16.86 -17.93
CA LEU A 555 19.30 -16.30 -19.02
C LEU A 555 19.51 -17.30 -20.18
N ASP A 556 19.59 -18.61 -19.91
CA ASP A 556 19.68 -19.63 -20.96
C ASP A 556 18.33 -19.91 -21.63
N LYS A 557 17.24 -19.92 -20.85
CA LYS A 557 15.86 -20.05 -21.36
C LYS A 557 15.52 -18.98 -22.39
N ILE A 558 15.96 -17.73 -22.20
CA ILE A 558 15.77 -16.64 -23.18
C ILE A 558 16.85 -16.63 -24.30
N GLY A 559 17.84 -17.52 -24.20
CA GLY A 559 18.95 -17.67 -25.15
C GLY A 559 20.13 -16.71 -24.96
N ALA A 560 20.07 -15.80 -23.98
CA ALA A 560 21.12 -14.80 -23.74
C ALA A 560 22.42 -15.42 -23.21
N TRP A 561 22.33 -16.46 -22.36
CA TRP A 561 23.48 -17.16 -21.78
C TRP A 561 24.43 -17.75 -22.84
N LYS A 562 23.94 -18.03 -24.05
CA LYS A 562 24.72 -18.53 -25.20
C LYS A 562 25.63 -17.47 -25.82
N ASN A 563 25.35 -16.19 -25.58
CA ASN A 563 26.09 -15.04 -26.11
C ASN A 563 27.07 -14.41 -25.11
N ILE A 564 27.13 -14.92 -23.88
CA ILE A 564 28.07 -14.50 -22.84
C ILE A 564 29.39 -15.27 -23.03
N LYS A 565 30.53 -14.54 -23.02
CA LYS A 565 31.88 -15.10 -23.21
C LYS A 565 32.23 -16.00 -22.03
N ARG A 566 32.42 -17.30 -22.25
CA ARG A 566 32.50 -18.32 -21.19
C ARG A 566 33.88 -18.43 -20.56
N ASP A 567 34.91 -18.11 -21.32
CA ASP A 567 36.28 -17.80 -20.90
C ASP A 567 36.36 -16.68 -19.83
N ARG A 568 35.27 -15.92 -19.63
CA ARG A 568 35.17 -14.79 -18.70
C ARG A 568 34.13 -15.01 -17.59
N VAL A 569 33.64 -16.23 -17.41
CA VAL A 569 32.72 -16.64 -16.35
C VAL A 569 33.40 -17.67 -15.45
N GLN A 570 33.37 -17.45 -14.13
CA GLN A 570 33.94 -18.39 -13.15
C GLN A 570 32.84 -18.96 -12.26
N ALA A 571 32.63 -20.28 -12.33
CA ALA A 571 31.86 -21.02 -11.34
C ALA A 571 32.59 -21.01 -9.98
N TYR A 572 31.86 -21.04 -8.87
CA TYR A 572 32.42 -21.37 -7.57
C TYR A 572 31.50 -22.27 -6.74
N GLU A 573 32.11 -23.19 -6.01
CA GLU A 573 31.47 -24.39 -5.43
C GLU A 573 31.33 -24.27 -3.90
N GLU A 574 32.03 -23.31 -3.30
CA GLU A 574 32.18 -23.12 -1.86
C GLU A 574 32.20 -21.63 -1.51
N MET A 575 31.67 -21.25 -0.34
CA MET A 575 31.73 -19.88 0.19
C MET A 575 32.09 -19.90 1.69
N GLN A 576 33.29 -19.45 2.05
CA GLN A 576 33.76 -19.36 3.44
C GLN A 576 33.49 -17.96 4.02
N VAL A 577 32.74 -17.89 5.13
CA VAL A 577 32.31 -16.64 5.76
C VAL A 577 32.70 -16.61 7.24
N TRP A 578 33.33 -15.53 7.72
CA TRP A 578 33.77 -15.47 9.13
C TRP A 578 33.75 -14.09 9.76
N ASP A 579 33.57 -14.06 11.09
CA ASP A 579 33.75 -12.89 11.95
C ASP A 579 35.24 -12.58 12.10
N GLY A 580 35.66 -11.38 11.66
CA GLY A 580 37.05 -10.95 11.73
C GLY A 580 37.56 -10.60 13.12
N VAL A 581 36.68 -10.50 14.12
CA VAL A 581 37.00 -10.25 15.54
C VAL A 581 37.10 -11.55 16.33
N THR A 582 36.13 -12.47 16.16
CA THR A 582 36.04 -13.69 17.00
C THR A 582 36.47 -14.97 16.30
N GLY A 583 36.77 -14.92 15.00
CA GLY A 583 37.15 -16.09 14.20
C GLY A 583 36.01 -17.07 13.91
N SER A 584 34.80 -16.81 14.41
CA SER A 584 33.62 -17.66 14.22
C SER A 584 33.25 -17.78 12.74
N ARG A 585 33.07 -19.01 12.24
CA ARG A 585 32.88 -19.33 10.81
C ARG A 585 31.50 -19.92 10.49
N ILE A 586 31.04 -19.65 9.27
CA ILE A 586 30.12 -20.52 8.53
C ILE A 586 30.82 -20.88 7.22
N GLU A 587 30.88 -22.18 6.93
CA GLU A 587 31.41 -22.73 5.69
C GLU A 587 30.16 -23.16 4.88
N PHE A 588 29.93 -22.58 3.70
CA PHE A 588 28.77 -22.86 2.85
C PHE A 588 29.16 -23.80 1.70
N ASP A 589 28.96 -25.08 1.96
CA ASP A 589 29.37 -26.22 1.13
C ASP A 589 28.26 -27.28 1.17
N TRP A 590 28.10 -27.99 0.05
CA TRP A 590 27.09 -29.04 -0.07
C TRP A 590 27.49 -30.27 0.76
N PRO A 591 26.53 -30.95 1.43
CA PRO A 591 26.83 -32.10 2.26
C PRO A 591 27.40 -33.26 1.43
N GLN A 592 28.30 -34.03 2.03
CA GLN A 592 28.93 -35.18 1.38
C GLN A 592 27.88 -36.13 0.78
N GLY A 593 28.08 -36.47 -0.51
CA GLY A 593 27.08 -37.10 -1.37
C GLY A 593 26.48 -36.16 -2.43
N SER A 594 26.61 -34.83 -2.26
CA SER A 594 26.18 -33.82 -3.23
C SER A 594 27.36 -33.21 -4.01
N GLN A 595 28.14 -34.04 -4.71
CA GLN A 595 29.27 -33.57 -5.53
C GLN A 595 28.80 -32.65 -6.68
N GLY A 596 29.57 -31.61 -6.98
CA GLY A 596 29.51 -30.88 -8.27
C GLY A 596 28.34 -29.90 -8.47
N LYS A 597 27.85 -29.23 -7.42
CA LYS A 597 26.86 -28.13 -7.57
C LYS A 597 27.46 -26.76 -7.29
N THR A 598 27.84 -26.05 -8.36
CA THR A 598 28.20 -24.63 -8.33
C THR A 598 27.15 -23.81 -7.57
N ILE A 599 27.62 -22.99 -6.62
CA ILE A 599 26.77 -22.10 -5.80
C ILE A 599 26.30 -20.91 -6.62
N ALA A 600 27.19 -20.32 -7.41
CA ALA A 600 26.90 -19.22 -8.34
C ALA A 600 28.06 -19.03 -9.34
N TYR A 601 27.81 -18.19 -10.35
CA TYR A 601 28.73 -17.89 -11.44
C TYR A 601 29.15 -16.42 -11.37
N MET A 602 30.41 -16.15 -11.05
CA MET A 602 30.99 -14.81 -11.16
C MET A 602 31.10 -14.43 -12.64
N ASN A 603 30.51 -13.29 -13.00
CA ASN A 603 30.51 -12.76 -14.35
C ASN A 603 30.64 -11.23 -14.35
N GLU A 604 31.26 -10.67 -15.37
CA GLU A 604 31.30 -9.22 -15.58
C GLU A 604 29.93 -8.69 -16.01
N ASN A 605 29.53 -7.54 -15.49
CA ASN A 605 28.30 -6.88 -15.91
C ASN A 605 28.38 -6.47 -17.40
N LEU A 606 29.57 -6.14 -17.91
CA LEU A 606 29.79 -5.86 -19.35
C LEU A 606 29.63 -7.11 -20.22
N ASN A 607 30.09 -8.28 -19.75
CA ASN A 607 29.92 -9.54 -20.47
C ASN A 607 28.43 -9.94 -20.54
N LEU A 608 27.70 -9.74 -19.44
CA LEU A 608 26.24 -9.91 -19.39
C LEU A 608 25.50 -8.94 -20.34
N THR A 609 25.76 -7.63 -20.28
CA THR A 609 25.04 -6.67 -21.14
C THR A 609 25.43 -6.78 -22.61
N SER A 610 26.69 -7.10 -22.92
CA SER A 610 27.14 -7.39 -24.30
C SER A 610 26.46 -8.64 -24.87
N GLY A 611 26.39 -9.74 -24.09
CA GLY A 611 25.67 -10.94 -24.50
C GLY A 611 24.15 -10.74 -24.67
N LEU A 612 23.54 -9.93 -23.81
CA LEU A 612 22.12 -9.52 -23.92
C LEU A 612 21.87 -8.64 -25.15
N LEU A 613 22.74 -7.67 -25.45
CA LEU A 613 22.64 -6.85 -26.66
C LEU A 613 22.73 -7.71 -27.92
N LYS A 614 23.73 -8.59 -28.01
CA LYS A 614 23.84 -9.55 -29.12
C LYS A 614 22.58 -10.42 -29.26
N ARG A 615 21.97 -10.83 -28.14
CA ARG A 615 20.71 -11.59 -28.15
C ARG A 615 19.51 -10.76 -28.62
N ILE A 616 19.46 -9.46 -28.33
CA ILE A 616 18.46 -8.53 -28.89
C ILE A 616 18.68 -8.35 -30.39
N ASP A 617 19.92 -8.18 -30.84
CA ASP A 617 20.27 -8.01 -32.25
C ASP A 617 19.90 -9.28 -33.07
N GLU A 618 20.09 -10.48 -32.51
CA GLU A 618 19.61 -11.76 -33.08
C GLU A 618 18.08 -11.86 -33.22
N LEU A 619 17.34 -11.36 -32.22
CA LEU A 619 15.88 -11.47 -32.17
C LEU A 619 15.17 -10.40 -33.01
N SER A 620 15.85 -9.27 -33.27
CA SER A 620 15.35 -8.09 -33.97
C SER A 620 14.06 -7.49 -33.37
N GLY A 621 13.55 -6.40 -33.96
CA GLY A 621 12.27 -5.79 -33.55
C GLY A 621 12.29 -5.02 -32.23
N VAL A 622 13.47 -4.61 -31.77
CA VAL A 622 13.65 -3.64 -30.67
C VAL A 622 14.16 -2.33 -31.26
N SER A 623 13.45 -1.22 -31.01
CA SER A 623 13.96 0.11 -31.35
C SER A 623 14.86 0.62 -30.23
N ILE A 624 16.16 0.77 -30.50
CA ILE A 624 17.13 1.22 -29.49
C ILE A 624 17.46 2.69 -29.72
N PHE A 625 17.26 3.50 -28.68
CA PHE A 625 17.62 4.91 -28.61
C PHE A 625 18.73 5.05 -27.56
N ASP A 626 19.97 4.73 -27.95
CA ASP A 626 21.17 4.98 -27.15
C ASP A 626 21.63 6.45 -27.27
N ASN A 627 22.53 6.87 -26.37
CA ASN A 627 22.97 8.26 -26.20
C ASN A 627 21.80 9.28 -26.04
N THR A 628 20.64 8.82 -25.56
CA THR A 628 19.37 9.55 -25.57
C THR A 628 18.78 9.59 -24.15
N LYS A 629 18.51 10.79 -23.63
CA LYS A 629 17.95 10.98 -22.29
C LYS A 629 16.45 11.18 -22.35
N VAL A 630 15.75 10.71 -21.31
CA VAL A 630 14.40 11.18 -21.00
C VAL A 630 14.51 12.55 -20.34
N GLU A 631 13.87 13.56 -20.94
CA GLU A 631 13.84 14.93 -20.41
C GLU A 631 12.60 15.14 -19.53
N ASN A 632 11.47 14.53 -19.90
CA ASN A 632 10.19 14.63 -19.20
C ASN A 632 9.30 13.42 -19.54
N ILE A 633 8.30 13.16 -18.69
CA ILE A 633 7.26 12.15 -18.94
C ILE A 633 5.93 12.75 -18.49
N GLU A 634 4.94 12.81 -19.38
CA GLU A 634 3.59 13.31 -19.10
C GLU A 634 2.53 12.31 -19.59
N LEU A 635 1.25 12.51 -19.30
CA LEU A 635 0.18 11.74 -19.97
C LEU A 635 -0.21 12.38 -21.30
N GLY A 636 -0.59 11.53 -22.26
CA GLY A 636 -0.98 11.97 -23.59
C GLY A 636 -2.28 12.75 -23.65
N GLN A 637 -2.60 13.25 -24.84
CA GLN A 637 -3.84 13.94 -25.14
C GLN A 637 -4.73 13.08 -26.04
N GLU A 638 -6.02 13.40 -26.08
CA GLU A 638 -6.97 12.78 -27.00
C GLU A 638 -6.79 13.39 -28.40
N THR A 639 -6.50 12.55 -29.40
CA THR A 639 -6.43 12.96 -30.81
C THR A 639 -7.65 12.45 -31.56
N GLU A 640 -7.93 13.02 -32.74
CA GLU A 640 -9.10 12.65 -33.56
C GLU A 640 -9.12 11.16 -33.98
N THR A 641 -7.99 10.46 -33.87
CA THR A 641 -7.83 9.05 -34.25
C THR A 641 -7.42 8.12 -33.09
N THR A 642 -6.97 8.63 -31.94
CA THR A 642 -6.46 7.79 -30.84
C THR A 642 -6.58 8.49 -29.48
N ASP A 643 -7.15 7.80 -28.49
CA ASP A 643 -7.13 8.25 -27.09
C ASP A 643 -5.82 7.83 -26.39
N LEU A 644 -4.92 8.79 -26.19
CA LEU A 644 -3.67 8.59 -25.44
C LEU A 644 -3.73 9.17 -24.02
N ARG A 645 -4.91 9.57 -23.50
CA ARG A 645 -5.05 10.23 -22.17
C ARG A 645 -4.58 9.40 -20.98
N SER A 646 -4.45 8.08 -21.14
CA SER A 646 -3.88 7.18 -20.13
C SER A 646 -2.43 6.79 -20.38
N TRP A 647 -1.87 7.06 -21.57
CA TRP A 647 -0.56 6.59 -22.00
C TRP A 647 0.54 7.58 -21.59
N PRO A 648 1.62 7.11 -20.93
CA PRO A 648 2.83 7.91 -20.74
C PRO A 648 3.45 8.31 -22.09
N ILE A 649 3.64 9.61 -22.29
CA ILE A 649 4.41 10.21 -23.37
C ILE A 649 5.79 10.56 -22.82
N VAL A 650 6.80 9.85 -23.29
CA VAL A 650 8.21 10.06 -22.95
C VAL A 650 8.79 11.07 -23.92
N GLN A 651 9.27 12.21 -23.41
CA GLN A 651 9.94 13.25 -24.19
C GLN A 651 11.44 13.01 -24.16
N LEU A 652 12.05 12.88 -25.34
CA LEU A 652 13.46 12.52 -25.52
C LEU A 652 14.33 13.70 -25.92
N SER A 653 15.56 13.72 -25.41
CA SER A 653 16.58 14.68 -25.81
C SER A 653 16.83 14.62 -27.31
N GLY A 654 16.48 15.70 -28.02
CA GLY A 654 16.36 15.73 -29.48
C GLY A 654 14.93 15.97 -29.99
N GLY A 655 13.94 16.13 -29.09
CA GLY A 655 12.57 16.57 -29.43
C GLY A 655 11.61 15.46 -29.89
N ARG A 656 12.05 14.20 -29.89
CA ARG A 656 11.20 13.05 -30.26
C ARG A 656 10.28 12.68 -29.10
N GLN A 657 9.02 12.39 -29.39
CA GLN A 657 8.02 11.95 -28.40
C GLN A 657 7.62 10.49 -28.66
N ILE A 658 7.54 9.68 -27.59
CA ILE A 658 7.19 8.26 -27.64
C ILE A 658 6.03 7.98 -26.68
N ALA A 659 4.94 7.38 -27.16
CA ALA A 659 3.82 6.93 -26.35
C ALA A 659 3.98 5.45 -25.98
N ALA A 660 3.90 5.12 -24.69
CA ALA A 660 4.04 3.76 -24.18
C ALA A 660 2.70 3.17 -23.72
N ARG A 661 2.33 1.95 -24.16
CA ARG A 661 1.20 1.22 -23.55
C ARG A 661 1.57 0.69 -22.16
N LEU A 662 2.84 0.32 -21.98
CA LEU A 662 3.51 0.01 -20.72
C LEU A 662 4.92 0.64 -20.71
N LEU A 663 5.23 1.42 -19.69
CA LEU A 663 6.53 2.04 -19.44
C LEU A 663 7.27 1.27 -18.34
N ILE A 664 8.49 0.82 -18.61
CA ILE A 664 9.31 0.04 -17.68
C ILE A 664 10.52 0.87 -17.22
N GLY A 665 10.62 1.11 -15.92
CA GLY A 665 11.80 1.71 -15.29
C GLY A 665 12.84 0.65 -14.95
N ALA A 666 13.98 0.69 -15.65
CA ALA A 666 15.20 -0.07 -15.40
C ALA A 666 16.43 0.86 -15.26
N ASP A 667 16.15 2.13 -15.01
CA ASP A 667 16.98 3.34 -14.98
C ASP A 667 17.63 3.62 -13.60
N GLY A 668 17.49 2.69 -12.67
CA GLY A 668 18.25 2.63 -11.43
C GLY A 668 17.76 3.57 -10.32
N ALA A 669 18.61 3.77 -9.31
CA ALA A 669 18.24 4.40 -8.05
C ALA A 669 17.61 5.81 -8.19
N ASN A 670 17.88 6.54 -9.28
CA ASN A 670 17.34 7.87 -9.56
C ASN A 670 16.28 7.89 -10.71
N SER A 671 15.60 6.77 -10.93
CA SER A 671 14.58 6.55 -11.98
C SER A 671 13.59 7.73 -12.20
N PRO A 672 13.65 8.46 -13.34
CA PRO A 672 12.56 9.33 -13.78
C PRO A 672 11.24 8.60 -13.98
N VAL A 673 11.23 7.33 -14.40
CA VAL A 673 9.98 6.54 -14.55
C VAL A 673 9.25 6.38 -13.20
N ARG A 674 9.99 6.07 -12.13
CA ARG A 674 9.44 5.98 -10.76
C ARG A 674 8.92 7.34 -10.27
N ALA A 675 9.65 8.42 -10.57
CA ALA A 675 9.25 9.78 -10.19
C ALA A 675 7.95 10.22 -10.89
N PHE A 676 7.83 9.97 -12.20
CA PHE A 676 6.61 10.19 -12.99
C PHE A 676 5.40 9.43 -12.43
N ALA A 677 5.59 8.16 -12.05
CA ALA A 677 4.54 7.33 -11.47
C ALA A 677 4.09 7.76 -10.06
N GLY A 678 4.74 8.75 -9.44
CA GLY A 678 4.48 9.16 -8.05
C GLY A 678 4.86 8.11 -7.01
N ILE A 679 5.70 7.12 -7.38
CA ILE A 679 6.05 6.00 -6.53
C ILE A 679 7.18 6.43 -5.58
N ASN A 680 6.85 6.58 -4.31
CA ASN A 680 7.82 6.88 -3.26
C ASN A 680 8.84 5.74 -3.10
N SER A 681 10.02 6.08 -2.58
CA SER A 681 11.02 5.10 -2.18
C SER A 681 11.63 5.44 -0.81
N SER A 682 11.55 4.47 0.10
CA SER A 682 12.02 4.55 1.47
C SER A 682 13.36 3.82 1.66
N GLY A 683 14.15 4.20 2.67
CA GLY A 683 15.44 3.58 2.97
C GLY A 683 16.47 4.52 3.61
N TRP A 684 17.72 4.08 3.73
CA TRP A 684 18.81 4.79 4.41
C TRP A 684 20.15 4.60 3.68
N ASP A 685 21.08 5.51 3.94
CA ASP A 685 22.48 5.38 3.52
C ASP A 685 23.27 4.75 4.66
N TYR A 686 24.13 3.77 4.37
CA TYR A 686 24.86 3.04 5.42
C TYR A 686 26.02 3.82 6.04
N ASN A 687 26.32 5.02 5.52
CA ASN A 687 27.59 5.73 5.71
C ASN A 687 28.80 4.80 5.54
N ARG A 688 28.79 4.06 4.42
CA ARG A 688 29.82 3.12 3.99
C ARG A 688 30.03 3.23 2.49
N HIS A 689 31.25 2.95 2.04
CA HIS A 689 31.62 2.83 0.64
C HIS A 689 32.12 1.41 0.37
N GLY A 690 31.69 0.82 -0.74
CA GLY A 690 32.27 -0.40 -1.28
C GLY A 690 33.45 -0.04 -2.16
N VAL A 691 34.66 -0.35 -1.70
CA VAL A 691 35.88 -0.34 -2.51
C VAL A 691 35.90 -1.62 -3.34
N VAL A 692 36.20 -1.51 -4.63
CA VAL A 692 36.34 -2.64 -5.56
C VAL A 692 37.66 -2.55 -6.31
N ALA A 693 38.22 -3.71 -6.65
CA ALA A 693 39.43 -3.88 -7.44
C ALA A 693 39.48 -5.28 -8.05
N THR A 694 40.22 -5.47 -9.14
CA THR A 694 40.60 -6.80 -9.65
C THR A 694 42.02 -7.09 -9.17
N VAL A 695 42.23 -8.21 -8.51
CA VAL A 695 43.52 -8.58 -7.89
C VAL A 695 44.01 -9.93 -8.41
N GLU A 696 45.33 -10.10 -8.43
CA GLU A 696 45.99 -11.36 -8.81
C GLU A 696 46.50 -12.10 -7.55
N LEU A 697 46.28 -13.41 -7.50
CA LEU A 697 46.63 -14.28 -6.38
C LEU A 697 47.90 -15.10 -6.65
N GLU A 698 48.57 -15.52 -5.58
CA GLU A 698 49.80 -16.33 -5.60
C GLU A 698 49.63 -17.75 -6.19
N GLY A 699 48.42 -18.17 -6.55
CA GLY A 699 48.11 -19.43 -7.23
C GLY A 699 46.67 -19.46 -7.75
N GLU A 700 46.19 -20.62 -8.19
CA GLU A 700 44.81 -20.79 -8.68
C GLU A 700 43.74 -20.88 -7.57
N GLY A 701 44.08 -20.64 -6.30
CA GLY A 701 43.21 -20.85 -5.14
C GLY A 701 43.40 -22.21 -4.46
N TRP A 702 42.77 -22.42 -3.31
CA TRP A 702 43.01 -23.61 -2.46
C TRP A 702 42.36 -24.91 -2.96
N GLY A 703 41.35 -24.82 -3.83
CA GLY A 703 40.75 -25.98 -4.53
C GLY A 703 41.28 -26.21 -5.95
N GLY A 704 42.29 -25.45 -6.39
CA GLY A 704 42.84 -25.54 -7.75
C GLY A 704 41.99 -24.86 -8.82
N GLU A 705 42.01 -25.37 -10.05
CA GLU A 705 41.21 -24.85 -11.16
C GLU A 705 39.74 -25.30 -11.10
N ASP A 706 39.49 -26.57 -10.74
CA ASP A 706 38.17 -27.22 -10.82
C ASP A 706 37.22 -26.93 -9.64
N HIS A 707 37.72 -26.40 -8.51
CA HIS A 707 36.90 -26.05 -7.34
C HIS A 707 37.31 -24.68 -6.81
N LYS A 708 36.50 -23.65 -7.10
CA LYS A 708 36.78 -22.29 -6.62
C LYS A 708 36.01 -21.97 -5.35
N VAL A 709 36.65 -21.20 -4.48
CA VAL A 709 36.12 -20.78 -3.18
C VAL A 709 35.97 -19.26 -3.15
N ALA A 710 34.80 -18.79 -2.76
CA ALA A 710 34.57 -17.38 -2.44
C ALA A 710 34.78 -17.13 -0.93
N TYR A 711 35.35 -15.98 -0.57
CA TYR A 711 35.71 -15.66 0.82
C TYR A 711 35.05 -14.35 1.27
N GLN A 712 34.50 -14.30 2.49
CA GLN A 712 33.94 -13.07 3.07
C GLN A 712 34.25 -12.93 4.57
N ARG A 713 35.14 -11.99 4.91
CA ARG A 713 35.47 -11.62 6.30
C ARG A 713 34.64 -10.42 6.74
N PHE A 714 33.84 -10.56 7.79
CA PHE A 714 33.16 -9.45 8.43
C PHE A 714 34.12 -8.68 9.35
N LEU A 715 34.58 -7.50 8.93
CA LEU A 715 35.35 -6.58 9.77
C LEU A 715 34.40 -5.55 10.41
N PRO A 716 34.77 -4.91 11.53
CA PRO A 716 33.91 -3.93 12.22
C PRO A 716 33.48 -2.73 11.33
N THR A 717 34.35 -2.28 10.42
CA THR A 717 34.02 -1.22 9.46
C THR A 717 33.17 -1.70 8.27
N GLY A 718 32.96 -3.00 8.10
CA GLY A 718 32.21 -3.62 7.02
C GLY A 718 32.88 -4.87 6.44
N PRO A 719 32.16 -5.71 5.67
CA PRO A 719 32.73 -6.92 5.08
C PRO A 719 33.81 -6.64 4.03
N ALA A 720 34.85 -7.46 4.02
CA ALA A 720 35.77 -7.65 2.90
C ALA A 720 35.49 -9.00 2.23
N ALA A 721 35.08 -8.98 0.96
CA ALA A 721 34.83 -10.17 0.16
C ALA A 721 35.86 -10.31 -0.97
N MET A 722 36.31 -11.54 -1.23
CA MET A 722 37.17 -11.92 -2.33
C MET A 722 36.44 -12.98 -3.15
N LEU A 723 36.04 -12.65 -4.38
CA LEU A 723 35.24 -13.51 -5.24
C LEU A 723 36.06 -13.96 -6.46
N PRO A 724 36.11 -15.26 -6.78
CA PRO A 724 37.01 -15.80 -7.80
C PRO A 724 36.63 -15.34 -9.21
N LEU A 725 37.64 -15.10 -10.04
CA LEU A 725 37.55 -14.91 -11.49
C LEU A 725 38.41 -15.99 -12.19
N PRO A 726 38.35 -16.12 -13.53
CA PRO A 726 39.13 -17.12 -14.25
C PRO A 726 40.64 -17.06 -13.97
N GLY A 727 41.26 -18.25 -13.88
CA GLY A 727 42.68 -18.41 -13.56
C GLY A 727 43.03 -18.05 -12.12
N ARG A 728 43.93 -17.05 -11.96
CA ARG A 728 44.46 -16.55 -10.68
C ARG A 728 43.88 -15.21 -10.24
N LEU A 729 42.88 -14.70 -10.97
CA LEU A 729 42.29 -13.39 -10.70
C LEU A 729 41.14 -13.51 -9.70
N SER A 730 40.83 -12.41 -9.01
CA SER A 730 39.66 -12.29 -8.14
C SER A 730 39.18 -10.84 -8.10
N THR A 731 37.89 -10.64 -7.84
CA THR A 731 37.33 -9.32 -7.57
C THR A 731 37.18 -9.12 -6.06
N LEU A 732 37.78 -8.04 -5.57
CA LEU A 732 37.64 -7.56 -4.21
C LEU A 732 36.35 -6.73 -4.10
N VAL A 733 35.57 -6.93 -3.03
CA VAL A 733 34.50 -6.02 -2.62
C VAL A 733 34.66 -5.74 -1.12
N TRP A 734 35.29 -4.62 -0.78
CA TRP A 734 35.57 -4.22 0.60
C TRP A 734 34.70 -3.03 1.02
N SER A 735 33.71 -3.30 1.86
CA SER A 735 32.86 -2.28 2.48
C SER A 735 33.58 -1.66 3.68
N THR A 736 33.78 -0.35 3.68
CA THR A 736 34.44 0.39 4.76
C THR A 736 33.91 1.81 4.88
N THR A 737 34.43 2.63 5.79
CA THR A 737 33.97 4.02 5.96
C THR A 737 34.40 4.90 4.76
N PRO A 738 33.72 6.03 4.46
CA PRO A 738 34.08 6.88 3.33
C PRO A 738 35.54 7.38 3.35
N GLU A 739 36.08 7.61 4.55
CA GLU A 739 37.44 8.11 4.78
C GLU A 739 38.48 7.01 4.51
N ARG A 740 38.25 5.80 5.04
CA ARG A 740 39.08 4.62 4.73
C ARG A 740 39.01 4.26 3.25
N ALA A 741 37.84 4.40 2.62
CA ALA A 741 37.65 4.18 1.19
C ALA A 741 38.28 5.28 0.32
N ALA A 742 38.45 6.51 0.84
CA ALA A 742 39.22 7.56 0.18
C ALA A 742 40.72 7.23 0.23
N LEU A 743 41.26 6.93 1.43
CA LEU A 743 42.65 6.54 1.62
C LEU A 743 43.05 5.35 0.72
N LEU A 744 42.26 4.28 0.70
CA LEU A 744 42.54 3.09 -0.12
C LEU A 744 42.65 3.37 -1.63
N LYS A 745 42.07 4.46 -2.15
CA LYS A 745 42.23 4.88 -3.56
C LYS A 745 43.45 5.76 -3.82
N THR A 746 44.10 6.28 -2.78
CA THR A 746 45.29 7.14 -2.89
C THR A 746 46.58 6.41 -2.53
N LEU A 747 46.51 5.16 -2.07
CA LEU A 747 47.67 4.31 -1.82
C LEU A 747 48.36 3.87 -3.13
N SER A 748 49.64 3.51 -3.03
CA SER A 748 50.36 2.84 -4.11
C SER A 748 49.78 1.43 -4.38
N THR A 749 50.08 0.87 -5.56
CA THR A 749 49.73 -0.53 -5.92
C THR A 749 50.22 -1.52 -4.84
N GLU A 750 51.39 -1.27 -4.26
CA GLU A 750 52.03 -2.10 -3.25
C GLU A 750 51.37 -1.94 -1.88
N ASP A 751 51.19 -0.71 -1.41
CA ASP A 751 50.50 -0.40 -0.15
C ASP A 751 49.04 -0.86 -0.15
N PHE A 752 48.34 -0.71 -1.28
CA PHE A 752 46.98 -1.25 -1.46
C PHE A 752 46.97 -2.77 -1.38
N THR A 753 47.92 -3.43 -2.06
CA THR A 753 48.08 -4.90 -2.02
C THR A 753 48.37 -5.39 -0.60
N ALA A 754 49.21 -4.66 0.15
CA ALA A 754 49.48 -4.91 1.56
C ALA A 754 48.22 -4.73 2.43
N MET A 755 47.43 -3.68 2.20
CA MET A 755 46.17 -3.45 2.92
C MET A 755 45.11 -4.53 2.64
N VAL A 756 45.01 -5.03 1.39
CA VAL A 756 44.10 -6.14 1.06
C VAL A 756 44.57 -7.44 1.72
N ASN A 757 45.86 -7.73 1.69
CA ASN A 757 46.41 -8.89 2.40
C ASN A 757 46.20 -8.80 3.91
N ALA A 758 46.43 -7.63 4.51
CA ALA A 758 46.15 -7.33 5.92
C ALA A 758 44.67 -7.52 6.27
N ALA A 759 43.76 -7.07 5.41
CA ALA A 759 42.31 -7.17 5.61
C ALA A 759 41.84 -8.63 5.81
N PHE A 760 42.51 -9.62 5.20
CA PHE A 760 42.19 -11.04 5.38
C PHE A 760 43.03 -11.76 6.44
N ARG A 761 44.18 -11.20 6.87
CA ARG A 761 45.18 -11.89 7.72
C ARG A 761 45.37 -11.32 9.13
N LEU A 762 45.46 -10.00 9.28
CA LEU A 762 45.80 -9.38 10.56
C LEU A 762 44.58 -9.17 11.47
N SER A 763 44.80 -8.80 12.74
CA SER A 763 43.70 -8.48 13.65
C SER A 763 42.99 -7.17 13.26
N PRO A 764 41.75 -6.94 13.71
CA PRO A 764 41.06 -5.65 13.50
C PRO A 764 41.78 -4.44 14.12
N VAL A 765 42.64 -4.66 15.12
CA VAL A 765 43.46 -3.62 15.77
C VAL A 765 44.62 -3.23 14.85
N ASP A 766 45.38 -4.21 14.36
CA ASP A 766 46.50 -4.01 13.43
C ASP A 766 46.03 -3.32 12.14
N LEU A 767 44.95 -3.82 11.55
CA LEU A 767 44.36 -3.25 10.35
C LEU A 767 43.87 -1.80 10.58
N THR A 768 43.37 -1.50 11.78
CA THR A 768 42.98 -0.14 12.16
C THR A 768 44.18 0.78 12.35
N TYR A 769 45.32 0.27 12.86
CA TYR A 769 46.58 1.02 12.87
C TYR A 769 47.08 1.31 11.45
N MET A 770 47.11 0.32 10.55
CA MET A 770 47.55 0.53 9.17
C MET A 770 46.68 1.54 8.39
N HIS A 771 45.39 1.66 8.74
CA HIS A 771 44.48 2.70 8.22
C HIS A 771 44.78 4.12 8.75
N THR A 772 45.71 4.33 9.68
CA THR A 772 46.18 5.69 10.07
C THR A 772 47.41 6.15 9.29
N LEU A 773 48.11 5.23 8.62
CA LEU A 773 49.27 5.52 7.78
C LEU A 773 48.82 6.12 6.43
N SER A 774 49.61 7.04 5.89
CA SER A 774 49.42 7.59 4.52
C SER A 774 50.13 6.79 3.43
N SER A 775 51.16 6.02 3.81
CA SER A 775 52.10 5.29 2.94
C SER A 775 52.95 4.34 3.79
N GLY A 776 53.56 3.31 3.22
CA GLY A 776 54.42 2.36 3.95
C GLY A 776 53.67 1.22 4.62
N GLN A 777 52.42 0.96 4.18
CA GLN A 777 51.64 -0.20 4.59
C GLN A 777 52.30 -1.51 4.13
N ALA A 778 53.12 -1.49 3.08
CA ALA A 778 53.91 -2.62 2.61
C ALA A 778 54.89 -3.15 3.68
N ASP A 779 55.78 -2.29 4.18
CA ASP A 779 56.76 -2.62 5.22
C ASP A 779 56.06 -3.06 6.53
N GLU A 780 55.02 -2.32 6.92
CA GLU A 780 54.25 -2.58 8.13
C GLU A 780 53.53 -3.94 8.08
N TYR A 781 52.94 -4.29 6.93
CA TYR A 781 52.37 -5.62 6.70
C TYR A 781 53.45 -6.70 6.73
N ALA A 782 54.60 -6.48 6.09
CA ALA A 782 55.69 -7.44 6.07
C ALA A 782 56.16 -7.77 7.49
N TRP A 783 56.38 -6.77 8.34
CA TRP A 783 56.75 -6.96 9.74
C TRP A 783 55.65 -7.66 10.57
N ARG A 784 54.39 -7.22 10.46
CA ARG A 784 53.26 -7.84 11.21
C ARG A 784 52.98 -9.27 10.78
N SER A 785 53.16 -9.60 9.51
CA SER A 785 52.91 -10.95 8.98
C SER A 785 53.81 -12.02 9.60
N GLN A 786 55.06 -11.67 9.95
CA GLN A 786 56.01 -12.56 10.63
C GLN A 786 55.58 -12.91 12.07
N HIS A 787 54.78 -12.04 12.69
CA HIS A 787 54.33 -12.13 14.08
C HIS A 787 52.87 -12.61 14.21
N THR A 788 52.19 -12.90 13.09
CA THR A 788 50.77 -13.29 13.06
C THR A 788 50.59 -14.72 12.56
N SER A 789 50.26 -15.65 13.44
CA SER A 789 49.85 -17.00 13.04
C SER A 789 48.51 -16.97 12.30
N SER A 790 48.42 -17.66 11.15
CA SER A 790 47.19 -17.75 10.36
C SER A 790 47.01 -19.16 9.75
N GLU A 791 45.77 -19.67 9.76
CA GLU A 791 45.41 -20.92 9.08
C GLU A 791 45.37 -20.67 7.56
N THR A 792 46.49 -20.93 6.87
CA THR A 792 46.70 -20.52 5.46
C THR A 792 45.60 -21.01 4.52
N ASN A 793 45.20 -22.28 4.65
CA ASN A 793 44.22 -22.95 3.79
C ASN A 793 42.77 -22.45 3.99
N ARG A 794 42.55 -21.49 4.89
CA ARG A 794 41.22 -21.06 5.38
C ARG A 794 40.97 -19.56 5.20
N ILE A 795 41.78 -18.92 4.37
CA ILE A 795 41.71 -17.52 3.95
C ILE A 795 42.08 -17.47 2.45
N PRO A 796 41.70 -16.43 1.68
CA PRO A 796 42.15 -16.33 0.29
C PRO A 796 43.68 -16.34 0.22
N GLN A 797 44.24 -16.88 -0.87
CA GLN A 797 45.68 -16.83 -1.15
C GLN A 797 46.20 -15.38 -1.13
N ARG A 798 47.52 -15.20 -1.02
CA ARG A 798 48.12 -13.87 -0.95
C ARG A 798 47.88 -13.14 -2.28
N VAL A 799 47.44 -11.88 -2.20
CA VAL A 799 47.40 -10.99 -3.36
C VAL A 799 48.84 -10.61 -3.71
N LEU A 800 49.23 -10.82 -4.97
CA LEU A 800 50.53 -10.40 -5.52
C LEU A 800 50.50 -8.96 -6.02
N THR A 801 49.41 -8.57 -6.69
CA THR A 801 49.23 -7.22 -7.24
C THR A 801 47.76 -6.91 -7.50
N VAL A 802 47.46 -5.66 -7.84
CA VAL A 802 46.15 -5.17 -8.27
C VAL A 802 46.22 -4.69 -9.73
N GLN A 803 45.23 -5.05 -10.53
CA GLN A 803 45.11 -4.62 -11.93
C GLN A 803 44.98 -3.08 -11.97
N GLU A 804 45.83 -2.43 -12.76
CA GLU A 804 45.89 -0.97 -12.87
C GLU A 804 44.52 -0.37 -13.25
N GLY A 805 44.19 0.78 -12.66
CA GLY A 805 42.91 1.48 -12.87
C GLY A 805 41.68 0.80 -12.26
N THR A 806 41.79 -0.38 -11.62
CA THR A 806 40.62 -1.08 -11.08
C THR A 806 40.15 -0.62 -9.71
N VAL A 807 41.01 0.05 -8.92
CA VAL A 807 40.69 0.52 -7.56
C VAL A 807 39.67 1.67 -7.60
N ALA A 808 38.41 1.37 -7.30
CA ALA A 808 37.31 2.32 -7.31
C ALA A 808 36.46 2.21 -6.04
N SER A 809 35.59 3.20 -5.76
CA SER A 809 34.68 3.16 -4.60
C SER A 809 33.30 3.72 -4.92
N PHE A 810 32.22 3.09 -4.43
CA PHE A 810 30.86 3.61 -4.55
C PHE A 810 30.11 3.62 -3.20
N PRO A 811 29.20 4.59 -2.97
CA PRO A 811 28.43 4.68 -1.72
C PRO A 811 27.42 3.53 -1.59
N LEU A 812 27.29 2.99 -0.38
CA LEU A 812 26.39 1.87 -0.07
C LEU A 812 25.08 2.40 0.53
N LYS A 813 23.97 2.07 -0.13
CA LYS A 813 22.62 2.57 0.20
C LYS A 813 21.61 1.44 0.15
N MET A 814 20.59 1.51 1.01
CA MET A 814 19.36 0.75 0.87
C MET A 814 18.25 1.69 0.38
N ARG A 815 17.50 1.28 -0.64
CA ARG A 815 16.25 1.93 -1.09
C ARG A 815 15.27 0.87 -1.54
N HIS A 816 13.99 1.02 -1.18
CA HIS A 816 12.90 0.18 -1.64
C HIS A 816 11.79 1.10 -2.17
N ALA A 817 11.25 0.85 -3.36
CA ALA A 817 10.04 1.53 -3.82
C ALA A 817 8.82 0.95 -3.06
N ASP A 818 7.85 1.79 -2.70
CA ASP A 818 6.68 1.37 -1.90
C ASP A 818 5.69 0.49 -2.69
N THR A 819 5.85 0.42 -4.02
CA THR A 819 5.19 -0.49 -4.96
C THR A 819 6.11 -0.65 -6.19
N TYR A 820 6.04 -1.77 -6.91
CA TYR A 820 6.78 -1.96 -8.17
C TYR A 820 5.95 -1.64 -9.42
N ILE A 821 4.68 -1.26 -9.23
CA ILE A 821 3.73 -0.99 -10.32
C ILE A 821 2.92 0.29 -10.08
N GLY A 822 2.51 0.91 -11.18
CA GLY A 822 1.52 1.97 -11.27
C GLY A 822 0.74 1.84 -12.58
N GLU A 823 -0.20 2.74 -12.84
CA GLU A 823 -0.99 2.67 -14.08
C GLU A 823 -0.08 2.93 -15.30
N ARG A 824 0.00 1.95 -16.20
CA ARG A 824 0.95 1.86 -17.33
C ARG A 824 2.42 1.95 -16.95
N VAL A 825 2.79 1.65 -15.70
CA VAL A 825 4.19 1.67 -15.23
C VAL A 825 4.56 0.40 -14.46
N ALA A 826 5.73 -0.16 -14.78
CA ALA A 826 6.40 -1.18 -13.96
C ALA A 826 7.85 -0.77 -13.67
N LEU A 827 8.39 -1.18 -12.52
CA LEU A 827 9.77 -0.91 -12.09
C LEU A 827 10.50 -2.23 -11.84
N ILE A 828 11.75 -2.36 -12.28
CA ILE A 828 12.59 -3.57 -12.13
C ILE A 828 14.01 -3.26 -11.64
N GLY A 829 14.60 -4.16 -10.85
CA GLY A 829 15.99 -4.02 -10.36
C GLY A 829 16.22 -2.73 -9.58
N ASP A 830 17.37 -2.07 -9.80
CA ASP A 830 17.80 -0.84 -9.11
C ASP A 830 16.78 0.33 -9.14
N ALA A 831 15.80 0.33 -10.06
CA ALA A 831 14.71 1.31 -10.07
C ALA A 831 13.61 1.00 -9.03
N ALA A 832 13.41 -0.28 -8.70
CA ALA A 832 12.45 -0.79 -7.73
C ALA A 832 13.07 -1.02 -6.33
N HIS A 833 14.34 -1.45 -6.26
CA HIS A 833 15.07 -1.66 -5.02
C HIS A 833 16.59 -1.55 -5.23
N THR A 834 17.28 -0.92 -4.29
CA THR A 834 18.74 -0.86 -4.22
C THR A 834 19.19 -1.49 -2.91
N VAL A 835 20.13 -2.43 -2.96
CA VAL A 835 20.50 -3.30 -1.83
C VAL A 835 22.01 -3.24 -1.59
N HIS A 836 22.45 -3.36 -0.33
CA HIS A 836 23.87 -3.48 0.00
C HIS A 836 24.48 -4.71 -0.72
N PRO A 837 25.67 -4.63 -1.34
CA PRO A 837 26.29 -5.73 -2.10
C PRO A 837 26.78 -6.93 -1.24
N LEU A 838 26.25 -7.08 -0.03
CA LEU A 838 26.70 -7.97 1.06
C LEU A 838 26.66 -9.48 0.76
N ALA A 839 26.06 -9.86 -0.37
CA ALA A 839 26.00 -11.21 -0.91
C ALA A 839 25.86 -11.23 -2.46
N GLY A 840 26.17 -10.11 -3.14
CA GLY A 840 26.00 -9.98 -4.60
C GLY A 840 24.57 -9.97 -5.15
N GLN A 841 23.54 -10.14 -4.31
CA GLN A 841 22.19 -10.55 -4.74
C GLN A 841 21.36 -9.54 -5.53
N GLY A 842 21.68 -8.24 -5.52
CA GLY A 842 20.83 -7.21 -6.17
C GLY A 842 20.56 -7.47 -7.66
N LEU A 843 21.55 -8.00 -8.39
CA LEU A 843 21.36 -8.39 -9.79
C LEU A 843 20.44 -9.61 -9.94
N ASN A 844 20.57 -10.62 -9.08
CA ASN A 844 19.70 -11.82 -9.09
C ASN A 844 18.25 -11.46 -8.75
N GLN A 845 18.05 -10.52 -7.82
CA GLN A 845 16.73 -9.94 -7.57
C GLN A 845 16.17 -9.28 -8.83
N GLY A 846 16.96 -8.42 -9.50
CA GLY A 846 16.56 -7.80 -10.77
C GLY A 846 16.22 -8.79 -11.88
N GLN A 847 16.99 -9.89 -12.05
CA GLN A 847 16.67 -10.93 -13.03
C GLN A 847 15.38 -11.70 -12.66
N GLY A 848 15.16 -11.98 -11.38
CA GLY A 848 13.90 -12.57 -10.90
C GLY A 848 12.69 -11.65 -11.04
N ASP A 849 12.90 -10.32 -10.96
CA ASP A 849 11.86 -9.33 -11.26
C ASP A 849 11.50 -9.37 -12.74
N VAL A 850 12.51 -9.37 -13.62
CA VAL A 850 12.34 -9.49 -15.08
C VAL A 850 11.57 -10.75 -15.44
N GLU A 851 11.96 -11.93 -14.93
CA GLU A 851 11.27 -13.18 -15.27
C GLU A 851 9.78 -13.13 -14.87
N SER A 852 9.47 -12.57 -13.70
CA SER A 852 8.11 -12.47 -13.18
C SER A 852 7.27 -11.44 -13.95
N LEU A 853 7.84 -10.29 -14.32
CA LEU A 853 7.19 -9.29 -15.16
C LEU A 853 6.94 -9.81 -16.59
N VAL A 854 7.88 -10.57 -17.17
CA VAL A 854 7.70 -11.18 -18.50
C VAL A 854 6.58 -12.21 -18.49
N LYS A 855 6.51 -13.09 -17.47
CA LYS A 855 5.39 -14.03 -17.27
C LYS A 855 4.04 -13.31 -17.14
N THR A 856 4.04 -12.17 -16.46
CA THR A 856 2.84 -11.32 -16.30
C THR A 856 2.38 -10.72 -17.64
N ILE A 857 3.30 -10.18 -18.43
CA ILE A 857 3.01 -9.63 -19.77
C ILE A 857 2.59 -10.75 -20.74
N GLU A 858 3.25 -11.91 -20.70
CA GLU A 858 2.88 -13.13 -21.46
C GLU A 858 1.46 -13.60 -21.13
N TYR A 859 1.10 -13.66 -19.85
CA TYR A 859 -0.26 -13.97 -19.41
C TYR A 859 -1.27 -12.95 -19.94
N SER A 860 -0.98 -11.65 -19.80
CA SER A 860 -1.86 -10.59 -20.30
C SER A 860 -2.09 -10.67 -21.81
N VAL A 861 -1.03 -10.81 -22.62
CA VAL A 861 -1.15 -10.91 -24.08
C VAL A 861 -1.91 -12.17 -24.50
N THR A 862 -1.64 -13.33 -23.88
CA THR A 862 -2.34 -14.59 -24.20
C THR A 862 -3.82 -14.58 -23.84
N HIS A 863 -4.25 -13.74 -22.89
CA HIS A 863 -5.65 -13.61 -22.47
C HIS A 863 -6.33 -12.33 -23.01
N GLY A 864 -5.67 -11.58 -23.92
CA GLY A 864 -6.24 -10.37 -24.53
C GLY A 864 -6.36 -9.16 -23.59
N LEU A 865 -5.65 -9.17 -22.46
CA LEU A 865 -5.65 -8.08 -21.48
C LEU A 865 -4.70 -6.96 -21.92
N ASP A 866 -5.03 -5.71 -21.59
CA ASP A 866 -4.09 -4.60 -21.74
C ASP A 866 -2.92 -4.80 -20.76
N ILE A 867 -1.70 -4.90 -21.30
CA ILE A 867 -0.47 -5.09 -20.53
C ILE A 867 -0.11 -3.89 -19.63
N GLY A 868 -0.75 -2.74 -19.84
CA GLY A 868 -0.49 -1.51 -19.09
C GLY A 868 -1.38 -1.30 -17.85
N VAL A 869 -2.57 -1.89 -17.78
CA VAL A 869 -3.47 -1.59 -16.64
C VAL A 869 -2.98 -2.23 -15.35
N SER A 870 -3.11 -1.52 -14.22
CA SER A 870 -2.56 -1.96 -12.92
C SER A 870 -2.99 -3.37 -12.51
N MET A 871 -4.20 -3.79 -12.87
CA MET A 871 -4.75 -5.13 -12.58
C MET A 871 -3.99 -6.26 -13.32
N SER A 872 -3.52 -6.03 -14.54
CA SER A 872 -2.64 -6.97 -15.24
C SER A 872 -1.33 -7.14 -14.49
N LEU A 873 -0.73 -6.02 -14.08
CA LEU A 873 0.57 -5.94 -13.43
C LEU A 873 0.58 -6.40 -11.96
N GLU A 874 -0.59 -6.54 -11.31
CA GLU A 874 -0.72 -6.88 -9.89
C GLU A 874 -0.04 -8.21 -9.52
N SER A 875 -0.07 -9.18 -10.43
CA SER A 875 0.58 -10.50 -10.25
C SER A 875 2.11 -10.41 -10.10
N TYR A 876 2.77 -9.57 -10.91
CA TYR A 876 4.20 -9.26 -10.78
C TYR A 876 4.53 -8.62 -9.42
N ASN A 877 3.77 -7.60 -9.02
CA ASN A 877 4.01 -6.91 -7.74
C ASN A 877 3.82 -7.87 -6.54
N ALA A 878 2.76 -8.68 -6.55
CA ALA A 878 2.48 -9.67 -5.51
C ALA A 878 3.57 -10.75 -5.40
N ASP A 879 4.11 -11.22 -6.53
CA ASP A 879 5.17 -12.24 -6.56
C ASP A 879 6.54 -11.69 -6.10
N ARG A 880 6.84 -10.43 -6.37
CA ARG A 880 8.21 -9.88 -6.23
C ARG A 880 8.43 -8.98 -5.02
N TYR A 881 7.46 -8.12 -4.70
CA TYR A 881 7.61 -7.11 -3.63
C TYR A 881 7.98 -7.74 -2.28
N ALA A 882 7.23 -8.76 -1.86
CA ALA A 882 7.44 -9.42 -0.57
C ALA A 882 8.79 -10.16 -0.50
N LYS A 883 9.20 -10.86 -1.57
CA LYS A 883 10.46 -11.62 -1.63
C LYS A 883 11.67 -10.68 -1.50
N ASN A 884 11.67 -9.60 -2.29
CA ASN A 884 12.73 -8.60 -2.26
C ASN A 884 12.78 -7.89 -0.89
N HIS A 885 11.62 -7.52 -0.33
CA HIS A 885 11.55 -6.90 1.00
C HIS A 885 12.12 -7.80 2.11
N VAL A 886 11.81 -9.10 2.09
CA VAL A 886 12.37 -10.08 3.05
C VAL A 886 13.89 -10.19 2.90
N LEU A 887 14.41 -10.35 1.68
CA LEU A 887 15.85 -10.47 1.44
C LEU A 887 16.61 -9.20 1.86
N MET A 888 16.07 -8.01 1.53
CA MET A 888 16.60 -6.73 2.01
C MET A 888 16.61 -6.65 3.55
N GLY A 889 15.52 -7.05 4.19
CA GLY A 889 15.42 -7.09 5.65
C GLY A 889 16.41 -8.07 6.32
N VAL A 890 16.83 -9.14 5.64
CA VAL A 890 17.90 -10.04 6.10
C VAL A 890 19.27 -9.38 5.93
N VAL A 891 19.57 -8.83 4.75
CA VAL A 891 20.86 -8.18 4.45
C VAL A 891 21.14 -7.00 5.40
N ASP A 892 20.13 -6.18 5.68
CA ASP A 892 20.27 -5.05 6.60
C ASP A 892 20.51 -5.48 8.06
N LYS A 893 19.80 -6.51 8.53
CA LYS A 893 20.00 -7.07 9.88
C LYS A 893 21.40 -7.66 10.02
N LEU A 894 21.92 -8.34 8.99
CA LEU A 894 23.30 -8.82 8.96
C LEU A 894 24.29 -7.66 9.01
N HIS A 895 24.14 -6.63 8.17
CA HIS A 895 25.00 -5.44 8.21
C HIS A 895 25.06 -4.83 9.62
N LYS A 896 23.88 -4.58 10.22
CA LYS A 896 23.78 -3.97 11.55
C LYS A 896 24.37 -4.86 12.64
N LEU A 897 24.15 -6.19 12.61
CA LEU A 897 24.68 -7.13 13.60
C LEU A 897 26.22 -7.17 13.64
N TYR A 898 26.88 -7.10 12.47
CA TYR A 898 28.34 -7.11 12.39
C TYR A 898 29.00 -5.74 12.60
N ALA A 899 28.26 -4.64 12.45
CA ALA A 899 28.74 -3.28 12.70
C ALA A 899 28.79 -2.87 14.18
N TYR A 900 28.32 -3.72 15.12
CA TYR A 900 28.46 -3.46 16.55
C TYR A 900 29.82 -3.92 17.09
N GLU A 901 30.54 -3.00 17.75
CA GLU A 901 31.91 -3.21 18.22
C GLU A 901 32.01 -3.57 19.72
N SER A 902 30.94 -3.41 20.50
CA SER A 902 30.98 -3.58 21.96
C SER A 902 29.67 -4.13 22.57
N GLY A 903 29.76 -4.61 23.82
CA GLY A 903 28.64 -5.18 24.58
C GLY A 903 28.41 -6.69 24.37
N PRO A 904 27.38 -7.27 25.01
CA PRO A 904 27.09 -8.71 24.96
C PRO A 904 26.65 -9.22 23.58
N ILE A 905 26.51 -8.33 22.59
CA ILE A 905 26.16 -8.65 21.20
C ILE A 905 27.30 -9.43 20.51
N VAL A 906 28.56 -9.19 20.86
CA VAL A 906 29.74 -9.86 20.25
C VAL A 906 29.80 -11.37 20.57
N PRO A 907 29.64 -11.83 21.83
CA PRO A 907 29.48 -13.27 22.08
C PRO A 907 28.17 -13.82 21.49
N LEU A 908 27.06 -13.08 21.53
CA LEU A 908 25.78 -13.55 20.96
C LEU A 908 25.84 -13.78 19.44
N ARG A 909 26.48 -12.91 18.65
CA ARG A 909 26.64 -13.15 17.19
C ARG A 909 27.57 -14.33 16.91
N SER A 910 28.56 -14.57 17.75
CA SER A 910 29.51 -15.69 17.65
C SER A 910 28.84 -17.03 17.95
N ILE A 911 27.98 -17.07 18.97
CA ILE A 911 27.07 -18.18 19.26
C ILE A 911 26.09 -18.37 18.09
N GLY A 912 25.56 -17.29 17.52
CA GLY A 912 24.68 -17.32 16.34
C GLY A 912 25.32 -17.95 15.10
N LEU A 913 26.52 -17.50 14.71
CA LEU A 913 27.35 -18.10 13.64
C LEU A 913 27.55 -19.59 13.88
N SER A 914 28.03 -19.94 15.08
CA SER A 914 28.34 -21.32 15.47
C SER A 914 27.11 -22.22 15.45
N ALA A 915 25.96 -21.71 15.92
CA ALA A 915 24.68 -22.43 15.89
C ALA A 915 24.14 -22.61 14.46
N VAL A 916 24.27 -21.61 13.58
CA VAL A 916 23.90 -21.75 12.16
C VAL A 916 24.78 -22.78 11.45
N ASN A 917 26.10 -22.81 11.74
CA ASN A 917 27.00 -23.79 11.15
C ASN A 917 26.75 -25.22 11.68
N ALA A 918 26.40 -25.37 12.96
CA ALA A 918 26.08 -26.66 13.58
C ALA A 918 24.68 -27.19 13.20
N LEU A 919 23.72 -26.32 12.88
CA LEU A 919 22.35 -26.71 12.51
C LEU A 919 22.21 -26.86 10.99
N GLY A 920 22.55 -28.05 10.48
CA GLY A 920 22.45 -28.42 9.06
C GLY A 920 21.18 -27.94 8.32
N PRO A 921 19.95 -28.09 8.86
CA PRO A 921 18.73 -27.58 8.23
C PRO A 921 18.72 -26.05 8.03
N LEU A 922 19.37 -25.31 8.93
CA LEU A 922 19.46 -23.85 8.89
C LEU A 922 20.55 -23.39 7.91
N LYS A 923 21.70 -24.07 7.87
CA LYS A 923 22.71 -23.95 6.79
C LYS A 923 22.06 -24.19 5.42
N HIS A 924 21.29 -25.27 5.26
CA HIS A 924 20.54 -25.57 4.04
C HIS A 924 19.51 -24.50 3.65
N PHE A 925 18.77 -23.92 4.61
CA PHE A 925 17.86 -22.82 4.32
C PHE A 925 18.60 -21.60 3.75
N PHE A 926 19.71 -21.20 4.36
CA PHE A 926 20.53 -20.09 3.86
C PHE A 926 21.17 -20.39 2.50
N MET A 927 21.65 -21.61 2.26
CA MET A 927 22.15 -22.04 0.95
C MET A 927 21.06 -21.98 -0.14
N GLY A 928 19.84 -22.44 0.17
CA GLY A 928 18.71 -22.35 -0.76
C GLY A 928 18.36 -20.91 -1.12
N GLN A 929 18.32 -20.00 -0.13
CA GLN A 929 18.14 -18.57 -0.40
C GLN A 929 19.29 -17.98 -1.22
N ALA A 930 20.55 -18.33 -0.91
CA ALA A 930 21.73 -17.83 -1.61
C ALA A 930 21.83 -18.31 -3.08
N ALA A 931 21.40 -19.54 -3.36
CA ALA A 931 21.37 -20.12 -4.72
C ALA A 931 20.07 -19.78 -5.52
N GLY A 932 19.13 -19.06 -4.91
CA GLY A 932 17.85 -18.69 -5.54
C GLY A 932 16.79 -19.81 -5.58
N THR A 933 17.01 -20.92 -4.88
CA THR A 933 16.14 -22.11 -4.83
C THR A 933 15.32 -22.23 -3.54
N GLY A 934 15.36 -21.21 -2.68
CA GLY A 934 14.71 -21.18 -1.37
C GLY A 934 13.21 -21.46 -1.43
N ALA A 935 12.74 -22.40 -0.59
CA ALA A 935 11.35 -22.82 -0.55
C ALA A 935 10.38 -21.67 -0.26
N LYS A 936 9.16 -21.77 -0.81
CA LYS A 936 8.06 -20.86 -0.49
C LYS A 936 7.75 -20.93 1.01
N ILE A 937 8.07 -19.87 1.75
CA ILE A 937 7.47 -19.63 3.06
C ILE A 937 6.02 -19.20 2.82
N LEU A 938 5.09 -19.85 3.52
CA LEU A 938 3.64 -19.70 3.41
C LEU A 938 3.14 -18.39 4.05
#